data_AF-A0AAQ3LAB8-F1
#
_entry.id   AF-A0AAQ3LAB8-F1
#
_cell.length_a   1.000
_cell.length_b   1.000
_cell.length_c   1.000
_cell.angle_alpha   90.00
_cell.angle_beta   90.00
_cell.angle_gamma   90.00
#
_symmetry.space_group_name_H-M   'P 1'
#
loop_
_entity.id
_entity.type
_entity.pdbx_description
1 polymer ?
#
loop_
_entity_poly.entity_id
_entity_poly.type
_entity_poly.pdbx_seq_one_letter_code
_entity_poly.pdbx_strand_id
1 'polypeptide(L)'
;MKRIILLSISVLFCCATLQLNAELSAEHQEKLEAILEAHFTAIPFDRLNIEKLYHYARDNKIGKRDLKQLKGQWTMQNWKRIWQVRINSIEDTPLESSSDPLIASGKKLPPEFVENDMWIRFYTQNRMGFDEVKFSNDEMAVMNLISSLAYVGGLDELPEQLLPYSNNLPPTQRDLLIARASNWVITTMGPGVGYDKYPGSSVSVWEPLVHSKNPMYRCIALNGISDAIPKHLQHLYTPWPSEEKRSIRDLSAHQKYELYKLYFEEESEPILQALYSCLSNLPISEPLSFLKSEFDRRSNELSIKEIDQIEALQSKVYDPFAPAAAPSETIKISPKLYAIQRLSEKIPGGEARIKNIPNEYKERMRQSKQNASIHLKVSHNQKEPTAAERIDARDFPSIFQAWNPAENLKNESKLKTEARHDLIFHAPDFFGLLWDTKPYGKATGFTKDSLEAGKNRRDNLLELNPNMIILCEIRYRDAHRSFLEEDSDWWWRDDKGQPKVGWEEGDYLLLDFSNPDYRKHVAQRAKAAVDSGVFDGVFLDWWMEDEDRLLLLQEVRAAIGEDALILVNANDRHSPKSASYINGHFMECYRSQGKKDWKRIEDALVWAEAHLREPRINCLETWYAKSREDLSLMRATTTLGLTRSNGYLLFADPNPLPTSDHLHDWYSFWDADLGKPISQGEQRADGSVLREFTKGYAVYNPPGETTTVTFTTPHRRYSNDAIAQTHEIEPLDGDIFIAISEMTKQTNGSAH
;
A
#
# COMPACT_ATOMS: atom_id res chain seq x y z
N MET A 1 7.55 -0.48 15.97
CA MET A 1 7.03 -1.60 16.78
C MET A 1 7.76 -1.76 18.11
N LYS A 2 9.06 -2.11 18.13
CA LYS A 2 9.78 -2.48 19.37
C LYS A 2 9.64 -1.48 20.53
N ARG A 3 9.63 -0.17 20.28
CA ARG A 3 9.38 0.85 21.32
C ARG A 3 7.95 0.88 21.85
N ILE A 4 6.93 0.63 21.02
CA ILE A 4 5.52 0.56 21.44
C ILE A 4 5.30 -0.72 22.24
N ILE A 5 5.80 -1.85 21.73
CA ILE A 5 5.80 -3.12 22.46
C ILE A 5 6.54 -2.96 23.80
N LEU A 6 7.69 -2.28 23.85
CA LEU A 6 8.37 -1.96 25.10
C LEU A 6 7.58 -0.99 25.98
N LEU A 7 6.88 0.00 25.46
CA LEU A 7 6.08 0.93 26.29
C LEU A 7 4.85 0.23 26.88
N SER A 8 4.12 -0.54 26.08
CA SER A 8 3.01 -1.38 26.55
C SER A 8 3.51 -2.46 27.51
N ILE A 9 4.66 -3.10 27.23
CA ILE A 9 5.31 -4.03 28.17
C ILE A 9 5.82 -3.30 29.42
N SER A 10 6.21 -2.02 29.36
CA SER A 10 6.65 -1.23 30.53
C SER A 10 5.48 -0.78 31.40
N VAL A 11 4.36 -0.35 30.81
CA VAL A 11 3.09 -0.11 31.52
C VAL A 11 2.61 -1.41 32.14
N LEU A 12 2.59 -2.51 31.37
CA LEU A 12 2.28 -3.85 31.88
C LEU A 12 3.32 -4.34 32.90
N PHE A 13 4.60 -3.93 32.83
CA PHE A 13 5.62 -4.25 33.84
C PHE A 13 5.33 -3.48 35.12
N CYS A 14 4.96 -2.21 35.04
CA CYS A 14 4.50 -1.45 36.20
C CYS A 14 3.24 -2.09 36.81
N CYS A 15 2.30 -2.57 36.01
CA CYS A 15 1.12 -3.30 36.49
C CYS A 15 1.41 -4.76 36.93
N ALA A 16 2.54 -5.36 36.55
CA ALA A 16 2.89 -6.76 36.86
C ALA A 16 3.99 -6.91 37.94
N THR A 17 4.82 -5.89 38.16
CA THR A 17 5.88 -5.86 39.19
C THR A 17 5.28 -5.79 40.62
N LEU A 18 3.97 -5.53 40.71
CA LEU A 18 3.21 -5.40 41.93
C LEU A 18 2.62 -6.80 42.35
N GLN A 19 3.23 -7.53 43.33
CA GLN A 19 2.78 -8.82 43.98
C GLN A 19 2.88 -8.88 45.57
N LEU A 20 2.10 -9.41 46.59
CA LEU A 20 0.83 -10.14 47.04
C LEU A 20 0.31 -9.89 48.56
N ASN A 21 -0.02 -8.66 49.02
CA ASN A 21 -0.52 -8.18 50.37
C ASN A 21 0.22 -8.31 51.75
N ALA A 22 0.15 -7.20 52.52
CA ALA A 22 -0.61 -7.02 53.78
C ALA A 22 -1.28 -5.61 53.83
N GLU A 23 -2.32 -5.42 54.66
CA GLU A 23 -3.27 -4.28 54.64
C GLU A 23 -2.69 -2.85 54.47
N LEU A 24 -2.98 -2.23 53.32
CA LEU A 24 -2.94 -0.76 53.16
C LEU A 24 -4.12 -0.13 53.93
N SER A 25 -3.84 0.88 54.74
CA SER A 25 -4.91 1.70 55.34
C SER A 25 -5.69 2.47 54.27
N ALA A 26 -6.96 2.77 54.53
CA ALA A 26 -7.82 3.52 53.60
C ALA A 26 -7.17 4.83 53.13
N GLU A 27 -6.46 5.53 54.01
CA GLU A 27 -5.66 6.72 53.73
C GLU A 27 -4.60 6.50 52.63
N HIS A 28 -3.92 5.34 52.61
CA HIS A 28 -2.94 5.02 51.56
C HIS A 28 -3.62 4.62 50.25
N GLN A 29 -4.78 3.97 50.29
CA GLN A 29 -5.57 3.71 49.09
C GLN A 29 -6.06 5.03 48.46
N GLU A 30 -6.66 5.91 49.26
CA GLU A 30 -7.13 7.25 48.86
C GLU A 30 -5.97 8.09 48.27
N LYS A 31 -4.78 8.06 48.89
CA LYS A 31 -3.58 8.71 48.36
C LYS A 31 -3.10 8.10 47.04
N LEU A 32 -3.15 6.77 46.88
CA LEU A 32 -2.73 6.12 45.63
C LEU A 32 -3.72 6.42 44.49
N GLU A 33 -5.03 6.38 44.78
CA GLU A 33 -6.08 6.79 43.86
C GLU A 33 -5.92 8.26 43.45
N ALA A 34 -5.72 9.17 44.41
CA ALA A 34 -5.51 10.59 44.12
C ALA A 34 -4.22 10.87 43.32
N ILE A 35 -3.13 10.14 43.57
CA ILE A 35 -1.89 10.24 42.78
C ILE A 35 -2.12 9.81 41.32
N LEU A 36 -2.87 8.72 41.11
CA LEU A 36 -3.17 8.19 39.77
C LEU A 36 -4.18 9.07 39.03
N GLU A 37 -5.24 9.52 39.70
CA GLU A 37 -6.25 10.43 39.15
C GLU A 37 -5.62 11.78 38.76
N ALA A 38 -4.69 12.30 39.58
CA ALA A 38 -3.88 13.47 39.22
C ALA A 38 -2.89 13.21 38.06
N HIS A 39 -2.35 11.99 37.91
CA HIS A 39 -1.47 11.66 36.77
C HIS A 39 -2.25 11.56 35.45
N PHE A 40 -3.39 10.85 35.44
CA PHE A 40 -4.22 10.63 34.26
C PHE A 40 -4.98 11.89 33.81
N THR A 41 -5.15 12.89 34.67
CA THR A 41 -5.75 14.19 34.32
C THR A 41 -4.76 15.25 33.86
N ALA A 42 -3.51 15.25 34.37
CA ALA A 42 -2.60 16.40 34.23
C ALA A 42 -1.38 16.21 33.30
N ILE A 43 -1.11 15.00 32.79
CA ILE A 43 0.14 14.71 32.07
C ILE A 43 -0.12 13.87 30.80
N PRO A 44 0.47 14.21 29.63
CA PRO A 44 0.45 13.35 28.45
C PRO A 44 1.09 11.98 28.69
N PHE A 45 0.58 10.95 27.99
CA PHE A 45 0.85 9.54 28.29
C PHE A 45 2.31 9.09 27.98
N ASP A 46 3.07 9.88 27.23
CA ASP A 46 4.52 9.67 27.00
C ASP A 46 5.35 9.81 28.28
N ARG A 47 4.79 10.45 29.32
CA ARG A 47 5.43 10.70 30.63
C ARG A 47 4.70 10.03 31.79
N LEU A 48 4.23 8.80 31.62
CA LEU A 48 3.94 7.94 32.77
C LEU A 48 5.24 7.78 33.57
N ASN A 49 5.38 8.51 34.69
CA ASN A 49 6.65 8.62 35.38
C ASN A 49 6.89 7.39 36.26
N ILE A 50 7.40 6.33 35.63
CA ILE A 50 7.73 5.04 36.24
C ILE A 50 8.68 5.23 37.43
N GLU A 51 9.64 6.15 37.36
CA GLU A 51 10.51 6.50 38.49
C GLU A 51 9.73 7.02 39.71
N LYS A 52 8.74 7.92 39.53
CA LYS A 52 7.93 8.43 40.65
C LYS A 52 7.06 7.34 41.29
N LEU A 53 6.45 6.46 40.49
CA LEU A 53 5.70 5.29 41.00
C LEU A 53 6.63 4.31 41.74
N TYR A 54 7.82 4.07 41.19
CA TYR A 54 8.84 3.21 41.78
C TYR A 54 9.43 3.80 43.07
N HIS A 55 9.71 5.10 43.10
CA HIS A 55 10.15 5.83 44.30
C HIS A 55 9.07 5.84 45.37
N TYR A 56 7.81 6.11 45.03
CA TYR A 56 6.71 6.04 46.00
C TYR A 56 6.59 4.64 46.63
N ALA A 57 6.64 3.57 45.82
CA ALA A 57 6.60 2.19 46.33
C ALA A 57 7.84 1.84 47.19
N ARG A 58 9.03 2.28 46.77
CA ARG A 58 10.30 2.10 47.50
C ARG A 58 10.30 2.82 48.84
N ASP A 59 9.90 4.08 48.85
CA ASP A 59 10.03 4.98 49.99
C ASP A 59 8.96 4.69 51.07
N ASN A 60 7.79 4.19 50.65
CA ASN A 60 6.79 3.61 51.55
C ASN A 60 7.01 2.11 51.85
N LYS A 61 8.16 1.53 51.43
CA LYS A 61 8.61 0.16 51.73
C LYS A 61 7.65 -0.96 51.32
N ILE A 62 6.82 -0.74 50.30
CA ILE A 62 5.77 -1.69 49.90
C ILE A 62 6.43 -2.93 49.27
N GLY A 63 6.31 -4.08 49.93
CA GLY A 63 7.17 -5.24 49.68
C GLY A 63 6.87 -6.03 48.39
N LYS A 64 7.84 -6.84 47.95
CA LYS A 64 7.63 -7.88 46.91
C LYS A 64 6.65 -8.99 47.30
N ARG A 65 6.27 -9.05 48.58
CA ARG A 65 5.13 -9.86 49.05
C ARG A 65 3.84 -9.07 49.07
N ASP A 66 3.75 -7.76 48.77
CA ASP A 66 2.66 -6.89 49.24
C ASP A 66 1.59 -6.39 48.21
N LEU A 67 1.81 -6.61 46.92
CA LEU A 67 1.16 -5.87 45.83
C LEU A 67 0.24 -6.65 44.81
N LYS A 68 -0.10 -7.95 44.99
CA LYS A 68 -0.90 -8.84 44.04
C LYS A 68 -2.32 -9.15 44.46
N GLN A 69 -2.70 -8.86 45.69
CA GLN A 69 -4.13 -8.74 45.97
C GLN A 69 -4.66 -7.48 45.27
N LEU A 70 -3.88 -6.39 45.17
CA LEU A 70 -4.17 -5.24 44.30
C LEU A 70 -4.43 -5.60 42.83
N LYS A 71 -3.66 -6.51 42.20
CA LYS A 71 -3.95 -6.98 40.82
C LYS A 71 -5.29 -7.73 40.70
N GLY A 72 -5.82 -8.26 41.80
CA GLY A 72 -7.18 -8.81 41.89
C GLY A 72 -8.24 -7.87 42.49
N GLN A 73 -7.84 -6.68 42.95
CA GLN A 73 -8.69 -5.66 43.57
C GLN A 73 -8.79 -4.36 42.75
N TRP A 74 -7.99 -4.21 41.69
CA TRP A 74 -8.33 -3.36 40.56
C TRP A 74 -9.49 -4.00 39.82
N THR A 75 -10.68 -3.78 40.39
CA THR A 75 -11.96 -4.17 39.79
C THR A 75 -12.12 -3.50 38.43
N MET A 76 -13.03 -4.03 37.64
CA MET A 76 -13.48 -3.36 36.42
C MET A 76 -13.91 -1.91 36.71
N GLN A 77 -14.53 -1.63 37.87
CA GLN A 77 -14.94 -0.29 38.29
C GLN A 77 -13.78 0.72 38.35
N ASN A 78 -12.56 0.31 38.73
CA ASN A 78 -11.40 1.21 38.74
C ASN A 78 -10.98 1.60 37.32
N TRP A 79 -10.99 0.66 36.39
CA TRP A 79 -10.74 0.96 34.97
C TRP A 79 -11.88 1.76 34.33
N LYS A 80 -13.15 1.49 34.69
CA LYS A 80 -14.31 2.31 34.29
C LYS A 80 -14.22 3.74 34.84
N ARG A 81 -13.70 3.96 36.06
CA ARG A 81 -13.41 5.31 36.61
C ARG A 81 -12.29 6.01 35.83
N ILE A 82 -11.17 5.34 35.56
CA ILE A 82 -10.06 5.93 34.78
C ILE A 82 -10.50 6.25 33.35
N TRP A 83 -11.30 5.38 32.73
CA TRP A 83 -12.00 5.63 31.46
C TRP A 83 -12.86 6.89 31.53
N GLN A 84 -13.78 6.97 32.48
CA GLN A 84 -14.66 8.13 32.63
C GLN A 84 -13.88 9.44 32.84
N VAL A 85 -12.87 9.44 33.72
CA VAL A 85 -12.03 10.61 34.00
C VAL A 85 -11.23 11.04 32.76
N ARG A 86 -10.60 10.08 32.06
CA ARG A 86 -9.75 10.39 30.89
C ARG A 86 -10.57 10.79 29.66
N ILE A 87 -11.73 10.19 29.43
CA ILE A 87 -12.60 10.59 28.33
C ILE A 87 -13.25 11.95 28.61
N ASN A 88 -13.67 12.22 29.84
CA ASN A 88 -14.22 13.53 30.22
C ASN A 88 -13.17 14.67 30.13
N SER A 89 -11.87 14.38 30.16
CA SER A 89 -10.81 15.38 29.95
C SER A 89 -10.43 15.62 28.48
N ILE A 90 -11.00 14.86 27.54
CA ILE A 90 -10.90 15.15 26.10
C ILE A 90 -11.91 16.25 25.75
N GLU A 91 -11.49 17.21 24.93
CA GLU A 91 -12.34 18.31 24.47
C GLU A 91 -13.53 17.80 23.63
N ASP A 92 -14.71 18.35 23.89
CA ASP A 92 -16.00 17.87 23.37
C ASP A 92 -16.56 18.80 22.27
N THR A 93 -15.67 19.31 21.43
CA THR A 93 -16.01 20.19 20.31
C THR A 93 -16.64 19.39 19.17
N PRO A 94 -17.74 19.86 18.54
CA PRO A 94 -18.28 19.25 17.32
C PRO A 94 -17.21 19.15 16.22
N LEU A 95 -17.27 18.08 15.42
CA LEU A 95 -16.43 17.93 14.23
C LEU A 95 -16.69 19.05 13.21
N GLU A 96 -15.71 19.36 12.36
CA GLU A 96 -15.87 20.37 11.31
C GLU A 96 -16.95 19.96 10.30
N SER A 97 -17.00 18.67 9.96
CA SER A 97 -18.05 18.09 9.12
C SER A 97 -19.43 18.02 9.77
N SER A 98 -19.56 18.22 11.08
CA SER A 98 -20.86 18.36 11.76
C SER A 98 -21.61 19.64 11.40
N SER A 99 -21.05 20.47 10.51
CA SER A 99 -21.77 21.51 9.76
C SER A 99 -22.73 20.94 8.70
N ASP A 100 -22.53 19.70 8.22
CA ASP A 100 -23.47 18.98 7.35
C ASP A 100 -24.68 18.47 8.17
N PRO A 101 -25.92 18.86 7.85
CA PRO A 101 -27.12 18.40 8.57
C PRO A 101 -27.28 16.87 8.63
N LEU A 102 -26.78 16.12 7.64
CA LEU A 102 -26.83 14.66 7.63
C LEU A 102 -25.83 14.05 8.63
N ILE A 103 -24.66 14.66 8.81
CA ILE A 103 -23.66 14.24 9.80
C ILE A 103 -24.13 14.66 11.20
N ALA A 104 -24.61 15.90 11.35
CA ALA A 104 -25.19 16.40 12.60
C ALA A 104 -26.38 15.57 13.10
N SER A 105 -27.19 15.02 12.19
CA SER A 105 -28.31 14.12 12.51
C SER A 105 -27.94 12.63 12.59
N GLY A 106 -26.67 12.27 12.37
CA GLY A 106 -26.19 10.88 12.46
C GLY A 106 -26.60 9.95 11.31
N LYS A 107 -27.07 10.50 10.18
CA LYS A 107 -27.45 9.77 8.95
C LYS A 107 -26.27 9.45 8.04
N LYS A 108 -25.18 10.22 8.15
CA LYS A 108 -23.98 10.16 7.31
C LYS A 108 -22.74 10.10 8.20
N LEU A 109 -21.75 9.28 7.84
CA LEU A 109 -20.46 9.24 8.55
C LEU A 109 -19.69 10.56 8.37
N PRO A 110 -18.97 11.03 9.41
CA PRO A 110 -17.96 12.07 9.27
C PRO A 110 -16.83 11.62 8.32
N PRO A 111 -16.41 12.43 7.32
CA PRO A 111 -15.23 12.12 6.50
C PRO A 111 -13.97 11.93 7.35
N GLU A 112 -13.83 12.64 8.48
CA GLU A 112 -12.70 12.52 9.41
C GLU A 112 -12.55 11.11 10.01
N PHE A 113 -13.61 10.29 9.98
CA PHE A 113 -13.59 8.87 10.38
C PHE A 113 -13.26 7.92 9.21
N VAL A 114 -13.53 8.34 7.97
CA VAL A 114 -13.36 7.54 6.75
C VAL A 114 -11.99 7.74 6.11
N GLU A 115 -11.51 8.98 6.04
CA GLU A 115 -10.25 9.38 5.39
C GLU A 115 -8.99 8.82 6.08
N ASN A 116 -9.10 8.34 7.32
CA ASN A 116 -7.96 7.85 8.09
C ASN A 116 -7.45 6.45 7.70
N ASP A 117 -7.92 5.90 6.57
CA ASP A 117 -7.42 4.71 5.84
C ASP A 117 -7.52 3.35 6.58
N MET A 118 -7.62 3.35 7.91
CA MET A 118 -7.79 2.16 8.76
C MET A 118 -9.01 1.30 8.40
N TRP A 119 -10.03 1.89 7.76
CA TRP A 119 -11.24 1.18 7.32
C TRP A 119 -11.02 0.37 6.03
N ILE A 120 -10.21 0.88 5.10
CA ILE A 120 -9.94 0.22 3.81
C ILE A 120 -8.91 -0.90 3.99
N ARG A 121 -7.90 -0.68 4.83
CA ARG A 121 -6.77 -1.61 5.05
C ARG A 121 -7.14 -2.97 5.68
N PHE A 122 -8.38 -3.19 6.13
CA PHE A 122 -8.76 -4.44 6.83
C PHE A 122 -8.95 -5.66 5.91
N TYR A 123 -9.36 -5.47 4.65
CA TYR A 123 -9.68 -6.59 3.73
C TYR A 123 -8.58 -6.93 2.72
N THR A 124 -7.61 -6.05 2.48
CA THR A 124 -6.39 -6.37 1.72
C THR A 124 -5.42 -7.15 2.61
N GLN A 125 -5.57 -8.47 2.67
CA GLN A 125 -4.75 -9.35 3.52
C GLN A 125 -3.26 -9.33 3.14
N ASN A 126 -2.46 -8.53 3.85
CA ASN A 126 -1.08 -8.87 4.20
C ASN A 126 -0.56 -8.01 5.37
N ARG A 127 0.45 -8.52 6.09
CA ARG A 127 1.03 -7.85 7.27
C ARG A 127 1.96 -6.71 6.87
N MET A 128 1.41 -5.55 6.52
CA MET A 128 2.19 -4.31 6.39
C MET A 128 2.61 -3.75 7.76
N GLY A 129 3.60 -2.87 7.78
CA GLY A 129 4.26 -2.42 9.01
C GLY A 129 3.38 -1.54 9.90
N PHE A 130 3.25 -1.91 11.18
CA PHE A 130 2.50 -1.15 12.21
C PHE A 130 3.12 0.23 12.58
N ASP A 131 4.07 0.76 11.81
CA ASP A 131 4.86 1.95 12.13
C ASP A 131 4.50 3.19 11.28
N GLU A 132 3.58 3.07 10.31
CA GLU A 132 3.14 4.18 9.44
C GLU A 132 2.06 5.08 10.07
N VAL A 133 1.12 4.51 10.83
CA VAL A 133 -0.07 5.23 11.32
C VAL A 133 0.30 6.12 12.51
N LYS A 134 0.40 7.42 12.26
CA LYS A 134 0.62 8.43 13.31
C LYS A 134 -0.67 8.74 14.06
N PHE A 135 -0.86 8.06 15.18
CA PHE A 135 -1.88 8.41 16.17
C PHE A 135 -1.50 9.67 16.95
N SER A 136 -2.49 10.46 17.37
CA SER A 136 -2.27 11.55 18.33
C SER A 136 -1.93 11.04 19.73
N ASN A 137 -1.38 11.90 20.60
CA ASN A 137 -1.10 11.53 21.99
C ASN A 137 -2.37 11.12 22.76
N ASP A 138 -3.52 11.72 22.43
CA ASP A 138 -4.81 11.39 23.03
C ASP A 138 -5.38 10.10 22.45
N GLU A 139 -5.24 9.85 21.14
CA GLU A 139 -5.56 8.56 20.51
C GLU A 139 -4.77 7.42 21.17
N MET A 140 -3.45 7.56 21.28
CA MET A 140 -2.59 6.57 21.94
C MET A 140 -2.99 6.34 23.40
N ALA A 141 -3.36 7.38 24.14
CA ALA A 141 -3.84 7.25 25.52
C ALA A 141 -5.17 6.46 25.60
N VAL A 142 -6.12 6.77 24.71
CA VAL A 142 -7.42 6.07 24.63
C VAL A 142 -7.23 4.63 24.17
N MET A 143 -6.40 4.36 23.15
CA MET A 143 -6.07 3.01 22.68
C MET A 143 -5.44 2.15 23.77
N ASN A 144 -4.48 2.69 24.53
CA ASN A 144 -3.87 1.99 25.67
C ASN A 144 -4.91 1.65 26.76
N LEU A 145 -5.84 2.57 27.02
CA LEU A 145 -6.88 2.41 28.04
C LEU A 145 -7.95 1.40 27.62
N ILE A 146 -8.39 1.42 26.35
CA ILE A 146 -9.29 0.40 25.77
C ILE A 146 -8.59 -0.96 25.75
N SER A 147 -7.30 -1.03 25.40
CA SER A 147 -6.53 -2.28 25.44
C SER A 147 -6.42 -2.85 26.85
N SER A 148 -6.31 -1.99 27.88
CA SER A 148 -6.31 -2.40 29.29
C SER A 148 -7.67 -2.87 29.77
N LEU A 149 -8.76 -2.17 29.41
CA LEU A 149 -10.14 -2.64 29.64
C LEU A 149 -10.38 -4.02 29.00
N ALA A 150 -10.06 -4.16 27.72
CA ALA A 150 -10.17 -5.40 26.95
C ALA A 150 -9.38 -6.57 27.56
N TYR A 151 -8.19 -6.29 28.12
CA TYR A 151 -7.35 -7.32 28.76
C TYR A 151 -7.83 -7.73 30.16
N VAL A 152 -8.53 -6.84 30.89
CA VAL A 152 -8.96 -7.10 32.27
C VAL A 152 -10.40 -7.63 32.35
N GLY A 153 -11.29 -7.15 31.48
CA GLY A 153 -12.69 -7.56 31.40
C GLY A 153 -13.00 -8.62 30.34
N GLY A 154 -12.12 -8.79 29.34
CA GLY A 154 -12.54 -9.18 28.00
C GLY A 154 -13.05 -7.98 27.22
N LEU A 155 -13.22 -8.12 25.90
CA LEU A 155 -13.82 -7.07 25.07
C LEU A 155 -15.33 -6.89 25.30
N ASP A 156 -15.95 -7.79 26.05
CA ASP A 156 -17.38 -7.78 26.35
C ASP A 156 -17.81 -6.58 27.23
N GLU A 157 -16.86 -5.98 27.96
CA GLU A 157 -17.10 -4.77 28.77
C GLU A 157 -17.00 -3.48 27.93
N LEU A 158 -16.42 -3.54 26.73
CA LEU A 158 -16.17 -2.35 25.90
C LEU A 158 -17.47 -1.70 25.38
N PRO A 159 -18.49 -2.42 24.86
CA PRO A 159 -19.73 -1.80 24.41
C PRO A 159 -20.46 -1.00 25.51
N GLU A 160 -20.44 -1.48 26.76
CA GLU A 160 -20.99 -0.74 27.91
C GLU A 160 -20.25 0.59 28.14
N GLN A 161 -18.93 0.61 27.92
CA GLN A 161 -18.10 1.81 28.07
C GLN A 161 -18.21 2.79 26.90
N LEU A 162 -18.66 2.35 25.73
CA LEU A 162 -18.90 3.17 24.55
C LEU A 162 -20.33 3.71 24.48
N LEU A 163 -21.31 2.99 25.04
CA LEU A 163 -22.74 3.33 25.00
C LEU A 163 -23.08 4.77 25.45
N PRO A 164 -22.46 5.36 26.49
CA PRO A 164 -22.73 6.75 26.91
C PRO A 164 -22.45 7.79 25.83
N TYR A 165 -21.45 7.54 24.96
CA TYR A 165 -21.01 8.46 23.91
C TYR A 165 -21.69 8.17 22.56
N SER A 166 -22.10 6.91 22.36
CA SER A 166 -22.64 6.43 21.09
C SER A 166 -23.93 7.13 20.59
N ASN A 167 -24.55 7.95 21.44
CA ASN A 167 -25.76 8.72 21.11
C ASN A 167 -25.53 10.24 21.00
N ASN A 168 -24.27 10.69 21.11
CA ASN A 168 -23.87 12.07 20.91
C ASN A 168 -24.12 12.51 19.45
N LEU A 169 -24.86 13.61 19.29
CA LEU A 169 -25.13 14.27 18.02
C LEU A 169 -25.27 15.79 18.27
N PRO A 170 -24.62 16.66 17.48
CA PRO A 170 -23.66 16.35 16.41
C PRO A 170 -22.43 15.58 16.94
N PRO A 171 -21.78 14.72 16.11
CA PRO A 171 -20.54 14.05 16.50
C PRO A 171 -19.45 15.03 16.93
N THR A 172 -18.71 14.68 17.99
CA THR A 172 -17.61 15.49 18.54
C THR A 172 -16.22 14.89 18.27
N GLN A 173 -15.19 15.69 18.48
CA GLN A 173 -13.80 15.25 18.40
C GLN A 173 -13.52 14.12 19.41
N ARG A 174 -14.12 14.19 20.61
CA ARG A 174 -14.10 13.08 21.58
C ARG A 174 -14.71 11.80 20.99
N ASP A 175 -15.86 11.88 20.34
CA ASP A 175 -16.49 10.70 19.70
C ASP A 175 -15.57 10.08 18.64
N LEU A 176 -14.95 10.91 17.79
CA LEU A 176 -14.03 10.47 16.74
C LEU A 176 -12.79 9.77 17.31
N LEU A 177 -12.19 10.34 18.36
CA LEU A 177 -11.04 9.78 19.08
C LEU A 177 -11.36 8.43 19.70
N ILE A 178 -12.50 8.32 20.40
CA ILE A 178 -13.02 7.07 20.95
C ILE A 178 -13.25 6.05 19.85
N ALA A 179 -13.89 6.46 18.75
CA ALA A 179 -14.30 5.55 17.68
C ALA A 179 -13.10 4.96 16.92
N ARG A 180 -12.13 5.79 16.55
CA ARG A 180 -10.89 5.34 15.87
C ARG A 180 -10.06 4.43 16.79
N ALA A 181 -9.92 4.78 18.08
CA ALA A 181 -9.22 3.95 19.06
C ALA A 181 -9.89 2.59 19.30
N SER A 182 -11.22 2.57 19.43
CA SER A 182 -12.01 1.33 19.61
C SER A 182 -11.89 0.41 18.41
N ASN A 183 -12.05 0.97 17.20
CA ASN A 183 -11.93 0.21 15.96
C ASN A 183 -10.55 -0.44 15.81
N TRP A 184 -9.47 0.28 16.18
CA TRP A 184 -8.12 -0.26 16.17
C TRP A 184 -7.91 -1.39 17.19
N VAL A 185 -8.43 -1.28 18.41
CA VAL A 185 -8.27 -2.35 19.43
C VAL A 185 -9.03 -3.61 19.02
N ILE A 186 -10.27 -3.47 18.52
CA ILE A 186 -11.07 -4.59 17.99
C ILE A 186 -10.30 -5.26 16.84
N THR A 187 -9.78 -4.47 15.90
CA THR A 187 -8.98 -4.96 14.76
C THR A 187 -7.70 -5.69 15.19
N THR A 188 -6.99 -5.16 16.18
CA THR A 188 -5.63 -5.61 16.52
C THR A 188 -5.61 -6.78 17.51
N MET A 189 -6.50 -6.75 18.52
CA MET A 189 -6.61 -7.83 19.51
C MET A 189 -7.59 -8.92 19.05
N GLY A 190 -8.67 -8.53 18.36
CA GLY A 190 -9.83 -9.39 18.11
C GLY A 190 -10.63 -9.73 19.38
N PRO A 191 -11.86 -10.23 19.26
CA PRO A 191 -12.82 -10.40 20.36
C PRO A 191 -12.52 -11.59 21.30
N GLY A 192 -11.25 -11.88 21.60
CA GLY A 192 -10.83 -13.17 22.17
C GLY A 192 -9.84 -13.15 23.33
N VAL A 193 -10.24 -12.67 24.51
CA VAL A 193 -9.58 -13.01 25.80
C VAL A 193 -10.58 -13.18 26.96
N GLY A 194 -11.64 -14.00 26.79
CA GLY A 194 -12.69 -14.13 27.83
C GLY A 194 -13.55 -15.41 27.84
N TYR A 195 -13.32 -16.37 26.93
CA TYR A 195 -14.26 -17.46 26.59
C TYR A 195 -14.69 -18.40 27.75
N ASP A 196 -13.98 -18.42 28.86
CA ASP A 196 -14.30 -19.27 30.03
C ASP A 196 -15.29 -18.62 31.01
N LYS A 197 -15.54 -17.30 30.90
CA LYS A 197 -16.38 -16.55 31.87
C LYS A 197 -17.79 -16.23 31.43
N TYR A 198 -18.02 -15.98 30.14
CA TYR A 198 -19.31 -15.51 29.62
C TYR A 198 -19.79 -16.35 28.43
N PRO A 199 -20.68 -17.35 28.65
CA PRO A 199 -21.25 -18.18 27.57
C PRO A 199 -22.29 -17.47 26.67
N GLY A 200 -22.41 -16.14 26.77
CA GLY A 200 -23.32 -15.34 25.95
C GLY A 200 -22.76 -15.10 24.55
N SER A 201 -23.64 -14.96 23.55
CA SER A 201 -23.23 -14.62 22.19
C SER A 201 -22.59 -13.23 22.13
N SER A 202 -21.41 -13.10 21.52
CA SER A 202 -20.75 -11.80 21.31
C SER A 202 -21.67 -10.75 20.65
N VAL A 203 -22.62 -11.18 19.82
CA VAL A 203 -23.68 -10.36 19.21
C VAL A 203 -24.43 -9.50 20.23
N SER A 204 -24.95 -10.10 21.32
CA SER A 204 -25.76 -9.38 22.32
C SER A 204 -24.93 -8.41 23.17
N VAL A 205 -23.61 -8.50 23.10
CA VAL A 205 -22.69 -7.54 23.72
C VAL A 205 -22.57 -6.27 22.86
N TRP A 206 -22.48 -6.41 21.54
CA TRP A 206 -22.44 -5.28 20.60
C TRP A 206 -23.82 -4.70 20.26
N GLU A 207 -24.90 -5.44 20.52
CA GLU A 207 -26.31 -5.04 20.27
C GLU A 207 -26.68 -3.62 20.76
N PRO A 208 -26.29 -3.14 21.97
CA PRO A 208 -26.56 -1.77 22.39
C PRO A 208 -25.94 -0.70 21.48
N LEU A 209 -24.82 -1.01 20.82
CA LEU A 209 -24.16 -0.11 19.87
C LEU A 209 -24.70 -0.21 18.44
N VAL A 210 -25.42 -1.29 18.09
CA VAL A 210 -26.14 -1.38 16.80
C VAL A 210 -27.18 -0.25 16.67
N HIS A 211 -27.81 0.11 17.79
CA HIS A 211 -28.86 1.14 17.87
C HIS A 211 -28.33 2.57 18.14
N SER A 212 -27.01 2.77 18.15
CA SER A 212 -26.36 4.07 18.38
C SER A 212 -26.85 5.15 17.41
N LYS A 213 -27.18 6.36 17.88
CA LYS A 213 -27.47 7.49 16.98
C LYS A 213 -26.25 7.99 16.19
N ASN A 214 -25.05 7.88 16.76
CA ASN A 214 -23.82 8.27 16.09
C ASN A 214 -23.33 7.12 15.16
N PRO A 215 -23.21 7.36 13.84
CA PRO A 215 -22.91 6.31 12.85
C PRO A 215 -21.53 5.68 13.04
N MET A 216 -20.56 6.38 13.65
CA MET A 216 -19.24 5.82 13.93
C MET A 216 -19.34 4.61 14.88
N TYR A 217 -20.25 4.64 15.85
CA TYR A 217 -20.45 3.54 16.80
C TYR A 217 -21.22 2.37 16.21
N ARG A 218 -22.14 2.63 15.26
CA ARG A 218 -22.76 1.59 14.42
C ARG A 218 -21.70 0.87 13.56
N CYS A 219 -20.74 1.61 13.00
CA CYS A 219 -19.54 1.06 12.34
C CYS A 219 -18.70 0.14 13.26
N ILE A 220 -18.42 0.58 14.49
CA ILE A 220 -17.66 -0.21 15.48
C ILE A 220 -18.40 -1.52 15.81
N ALA A 221 -19.72 -1.45 16.00
CA ALA A 221 -20.55 -2.62 16.29
C ALA A 221 -20.52 -3.65 15.16
N LEU A 222 -20.61 -3.22 13.89
CA LEU A 222 -20.42 -4.10 12.74
C LEU A 222 -19.06 -4.80 12.77
N ASN A 223 -17.96 -4.09 13.03
CA ASN A 223 -16.63 -4.69 13.04
C ASN A 223 -16.41 -5.65 14.22
N GLY A 224 -16.95 -5.34 15.41
CA GLY A 224 -16.95 -6.24 16.56
C GLY A 224 -17.75 -7.53 16.33
N ILE A 225 -18.89 -7.43 15.63
CA ILE A 225 -19.69 -8.60 15.20
C ILE A 225 -18.97 -9.37 14.08
N SER A 226 -18.31 -8.68 13.15
CA SER A 226 -17.63 -9.26 12.00
C SER A 226 -16.44 -10.13 12.40
N ASP A 227 -15.45 -9.60 13.14
CA ASP A 227 -14.25 -10.37 13.50
C ASP A 227 -14.53 -11.52 14.50
N ALA A 228 -15.68 -11.49 15.18
CA ALA A 228 -16.15 -12.61 15.99
C ALA A 228 -16.57 -13.82 15.13
N ILE A 229 -17.03 -13.62 13.89
CA ILE A 229 -17.50 -14.69 13.00
C ILE A 229 -16.36 -15.64 12.61
N PRO A 230 -15.25 -15.21 11.97
CA PRO A 230 -14.18 -16.12 11.52
C PRO A 230 -13.54 -16.93 12.65
N LYS A 231 -13.33 -16.31 13.82
CA LYS A 231 -12.63 -16.93 14.96
C LYS A 231 -13.49 -18.03 15.61
N HIS A 232 -14.82 -17.85 15.65
CA HIS A 232 -15.76 -18.92 15.96
C HIS A 232 -15.77 -20.06 14.93
N LEU A 233 -15.28 -19.87 13.70
CA LEU A 233 -15.20 -20.94 12.70
C LEU A 233 -13.96 -21.82 12.87
N GLN A 234 -12.82 -21.24 13.28
CA GLN A 234 -11.56 -21.98 13.45
C GLN A 234 -11.61 -22.97 14.63
N HIS A 235 -12.27 -22.63 15.73
CA HIS A 235 -12.35 -23.50 16.91
C HIS A 235 -13.31 -24.69 16.78
N LEU A 236 -14.05 -24.82 15.67
CA LEU A 236 -14.99 -25.93 15.45
C LEU A 236 -14.34 -27.26 15.02
N TYR A 237 -13.02 -27.29 14.85
CA TYR A 237 -12.27 -28.52 14.54
C TYR A 237 -11.76 -29.27 15.79
N THR A 238 -12.06 -28.79 17.00
CA THR A 238 -11.71 -29.46 18.27
C THR A 238 -12.99 -29.81 19.04
N PRO A 239 -13.28 -31.09 19.33
CA PRO A 239 -14.52 -31.47 19.99
C PRO A 239 -14.53 -31.06 21.48
N TRP A 240 -15.44 -30.15 21.84
CA TRP A 240 -15.67 -29.70 23.22
C TRP A 240 -17.04 -30.19 23.75
N PRO A 241 -17.12 -30.76 24.96
CA PRO A 241 -18.38 -31.23 25.53
C PRO A 241 -19.08 -30.15 26.39
N SER A 242 -20.18 -29.58 25.90
CA SER A 242 -21.27 -28.98 26.70
C SER A 242 -22.42 -28.51 25.79
N GLU A 243 -23.67 -28.70 26.21
CA GLU A 243 -24.86 -28.54 25.34
C GLU A 243 -25.48 -27.12 25.30
N GLU A 244 -24.95 -26.16 26.08
CA GLU A 244 -25.51 -24.79 26.18
C GLU A 244 -24.50 -23.70 25.79
N LYS A 245 -24.19 -23.57 24.50
CA LYS A 245 -23.50 -22.40 23.92
C LYS A 245 -24.16 -22.02 22.59
N ARG A 246 -24.64 -20.78 22.47
CA ARG A 246 -25.24 -20.26 21.23
C ARG A 246 -24.25 -19.38 20.48
N SER A 247 -23.64 -19.95 19.44
CA SER A 247 -22.87 -19.23 18.43
C SER A 247 -23.79 -18.31 17.60
N ILE A 248 -23.20 -17.30 16.94
CA ILE A 248 -23.89 -16.58 15.86
C ILE A 248 -24.35 -17.54 14.74
N ARG A 249 -23.72 -18.71 14.57
CA ARG A 249 -24.24 -19.77 13.69
C ARG A 249 -25.63 -20.26 14.08
N ASP A 250 -25.92 -20.33 15.38
CA ASP A 250 -27.13 -20.96 15.94
C ASP A 250 -28.31 -19.98 16.04
N LEU A 251 -28.07 -18.67 15.82
CA LEU A 251 -29.14 -17.72 15.56
C LEU A 251 -29.90 -18.13 14.30
N SER A 252 -31.23 -18.12 14.36
CA SER A 252 -32.08 -18.40 13.20
C SER A 252 -31.88 -17.38 12.07
N ALA A 253 -32.37 -17.74 10.88
CA ALA A 253 -32.53 -16.84 9.73
C ALA A 253 -33.08 -15.47 10.12
N HIS A 254 -34.15 -15.47 10.92
CA HIS A 254 -34.87 -14.28 11.34
C HIS A 254 -34.10 -13.46 12.37
N GLN A 255 -33.41 -14.08 13.32
CA GLN A 255 -32.57 -13.38 14.30
C GLN A 255 -31.36 -12.71 13.64
N LYS A 256 -30.71 -13.38 12.68
CA LYS A 256 -29.67 -12.77 11.84
C LYS A 256 -30.24 -11.63 11.00
N TYR A 257 -31.44 -11.79 10.45
CA TYR A 257 -32.12 -10.73 9.70
C TYR A 257 -32.38 -9.51 10.59
N GLU A 258 -33.08 -9.64 11.73
CA GLU A 258 -33.42 -8.50 12.61
C GLU A 258 -32.17 -7.79 13.17
N LEU A 259 -31.08 -8.52 13.45
CA LEU A 259 -29.79 -7.91 13.82
C LEU A 259 -29.22 -7.02 12.71
N TYR A 260 -29.22 -7.50 11.46
CA TYR A 260 -28.65 -6.76 10.32
C TYR A 260 -29.64 -5.74 9.71
N LYS A 261 -30.95 -5.91 9.92
CA LYS A 261 -32.06 -5.10 9.41
C LYS A 261 -31.83 -3.60 9.56
N LEU A 262 -31.35 -3.21 10.73
CA LEU A 262 -31.11 -1.83 11.15
C LEU A 262 -30.07 -1.13 10.26
N TYR A 263 -29.11 -1.87 9.71
CA TYR A 263 -28.09 -1.35 8.80
C TYR A 263 -28.56 -1.28 7.33
N PHE A 264 -29.67 -1.93 6.95
CA PHE A 264 -30.30 -1.73 5.63
C PHE A 264 -31.18 -0.47 5.57
N GLU A 265 -31.27 0.28 6.67
CA GLU A 265 -31.94 1.57 6.77
C GLU A 265 -30.94 2.75 6.70
N GLU A 266 -29.64 2.46 6.53
CA GLU A 266 -28.57 3.45 6.52
C GLU A 266 -28.40 4.13 5.16
N GLU A 267 -28.20 5.45 5.21
CA GLU A 267 -27.88 6.29 4.05
C GLU A 267 -26.35 6.40 3.82
N SER A 268 -25.55 5.82 4.73
CA SER A 268 -24.08 5.91 4.76
C SER A 268 -23.40 4.77 3.98
N GLU A 269 -22.78 5.09 2.84
CA GLU A 269 -22.15 4.09 1.96
C GLU A 269 -21.10 3.18 2.66
N PRO A 270 -20.14 3.66 3.47
CA PRO A 270 -19.18 2.78 4.13
C PRO A 270 -19.84 1.77 5.09
N ILE A 271 -20.99 2.11 5.69
CA ILE A 271 -21.76 1.20 6.56
C ILE A 271 -22.42 0.10 5.72
N LEU A 272 -22.93 0.44 4.53
CA LEU A 272 -23.49 -0.54 3.59
C LEU A 272 -22.38 -1.45 3.00
N GLN A 273 -21.18 -0.93 2.73
CA GLN A 273 -20.02 -1.72 2.31
C GLN A 273 -19.52 -2.65 3.43
N ALA A 274 -19.50 -2.18 4.68
CA ALA A 274 -19.19 -2.99 5.86
C ALA A 274 -20.22 -4.12 6.06
N LEU A 275 -21.51 -3.79 5.99
CA LEU A 275 -22.62 -4.74 6.08
C LEU A 275 -22.53 -5.82 5.00
N TYR A 276 -22.30 -5.42 3.74
CA TYR A 276 -22.08 -6.34 2.63
C TYR A 276 -20.91 -7.30 2.88
N SER A 277 -19.81 -6.80 3.45
CA SER A 277 -18.64 -7.60 3.80
C SER A 277 -18.92 -8.59 4.93
N CYS A 278 -19.67 -8.17 5.96
CA CYS A 278 -20.13 -9.06 7.04
C CYS A 278 -21.01 -10.20 6.50
N LEU A 279 -21.98 -9.86 5.64
CA LEU A 279 -22.92 -10.82 5.05
C LEU A 279 -22.24 -11.79 4.07
N SER A 280 -21.24 -11.32 3.32
CA SER A 280 -20.47 -12.14 2.36
C SER A 280 -19.61 -13.21 3.04
N ASN A 281 -19.23 -13.01 4.30
CA ASN A 281 -18.46 -13.97 5.10
C ASN A 281 -19.33 -15.00 5.85
N LEU A 282 -20.66 -14.91 5.77
CA LEU A 282 -21.56 -15.90 6.36
C LEU A 282 -21.65 -17.17 5.47
N PRO A 283 -21.54 -18.39 6.03
CA PRO A 283 -21.64 -19.62 5.25
C PRO A 283 -23.03 -19.75 4.60
N ILE A 284 -23.04 -20.00 3.29
CA ILE A 284 -24.25 -19.99 2.47
C ILE A 284 -25.21 -21.10 2.92
N SER A 285 -26.36 -20.66 3.42
CA SER A 285 -27.56 -21.46 3.64
C SER A 285 -28.76 -20.66 3.12
N GLU A 286 -29.89 -21.32 2.86
CA GLU A 286 -31.09 -20.70 2.25
C GLU A 286 -31.51 -19.34 2.85
N PRO A 287 -31.40 -19.07 4.17
CA PRO A 287 -31.69 -17.77 4.78
C PRO A 287 -31.04 -16.54 4.13
N LEU A 288 -29.85 -16.66 3.54
CA LEU A 288 -29.15 -15.54 2.90
C LEU A 288 -29.85 -15.04 1.63
N SER A 289 -30.69 -15.85 0.99
CA SER A 289 -31.43 -15.47 -0.21
C SER A 289 -32.43 -14.33 0.02
N PHE A 290 -33.10 -14.32 1.19
CA PHE A 290 -34.06 -13.30 1.58
C PHE A 290 -33.36 -11.96 1.91
N LEU A 291 -32.35 -12.01 2.78
CA LEU A 291 -31.49 -10.86 3.12
C LEU A 291 -30.94 -10.18 1.87
N LYS A 292 -30.42 -10.98 0.92
CA LYS A 292 -29.93 -10.48 -0.36
C LYS A 292 -31.04 -9.83 -1.20
N SER A 293 -32.23 -10.42 -1.27
CA SER A 293 -33.33 -9.85 -2.07
C SER A 293 -33.87 -8.52 -1.54
N GLU A 294 -33.79 -8.26 -0.24
CA GLU A 294 -34.19 -6.97 0.36
C GLU A 294 -33.10 -5.90 0.19
N PHE A 295 -31.81 -6.28 0.27
CA PHE A 295 -30.69 -5.41 -0.15
C PHE A 295 -30.81 -5.02 -1.62
N ASP A 296 -31.03 -6.00 -2.51
CA ASP A 296 -31.26 -5.79 -3.94
C ASP A 296 -32.44 -4.81 -4.14
N ARG A 297 -33.56 -4.98 -3.40
CA ARG A 297 -34.73 -4.09 -3.50
C ARG A 297 -34.39 -2.64 -3.12
N ARG A 298 -33.80 -2.39 -1.95
CA ARG A 298 -33.45 -1.03 -1.51
C ARG A 298 -32.35 -0.39 -2.36
N SER A 299 -31.40 -1.18 -2.84
CA SER A 299 -30.36 -0.72 -3.77
C SER A 299 -30.96 -0.19 -5.08
N ASN A 300 -31.96 -0.88 -5.63
CA ASN A 300 -32.72 -0.40 -6.79
C ASN A 300 -33.56 0.86 -6.46
N GLU A 301 -34.22 0.93 -5.31
CA GLU A 301 -35.03 2.09 -4.90
C GLU A 301 -34.20 3.36 -4.64
N LEU A 302 -32.97 3.23 -4.13
CA LEU A 302 -32.00 4.33 -4.05
C LEU A 302 -31.52 4.74 -5.44
N SER A 303 -31.18 3.77 -6.29
CA SER A 303 -30.72 4.04 -7.66
C SER A 303 -31.74 4.82 -8.50
N ILE A 304 -33.03 4.53 -8.34
CA ILE A 304 -34.11 5.26 -9.02
C ILE A 304 -34.13 6.74 -8.57
N LYS A 305 -34.08 7.01 -7.26
CA LYS A 305 -34.02 8.40 -6.75
C LYS A 305 -32.78 9.17 -7.20
N GLU A 306 -31.65 8.48 -7.35
CA GLU A 306 -30.40 9.09 -7.83
C GLU A 306 -30.46 9.36 -9.34
N ILE A 307 -31.12 8.50 -10.13
CA ILE A 307 -31.44 8.76 -11.54
C ILE A 307 -32.38 9.97 -11.66
N ASP A 308 -33.47 10.02 -10.88
CA ASP A 308 -34.41 11.17 -10.86
C ASP A 308 -33.68 12.48 -10.53
N GLN A 309 -32.69 12.46 -9.62
CA GLN A 309 -31.86 13.62 -9.28
C GLN A 309 -30.89 14.00 -10.40
N ILE A 310 -30.30 13.04 -11.11
CA ILE A 310 -29.44 13.29 -12.28
C ILE A 310 -30.27 13.89 -13.43
N GLU A 311 -31.48 13.39 -13.70
CA GLU A 311 -32.37 13.98 -14.70
C GLU A 311 -32.87 15.38 -14.27
N ALA A 312 -33.09 15.62 -12.97
CA ALA A 312 -33.39 16.94 -12.41
C ALA A 312 -32.20 17.94 -12.40
N LEU A 313 -30.98 17.46 -12.66
CA LEU A 313 -29.80 18.28 -12.94
C LEU A 313 -29.64 18.50 -14.45
N GLN A 314 -29.73 17.45 -15.27
CA GLN A 314 -29.65 17.55 -16.73
C GLN A 314 -30.71 18.50 -17.32
N SER A 315 -31.95 18.45 -16.82
CA SER A 315 -33.03 19.35 -17.21
C SER A 315 -32.83 20.82 -16.82
N LYS A 316 -31.86 21.14 -15.96
CA LYS A 316 -31.42 22.52 -15.67
C LYS A 316 -30.25 22.98 -16.54
N VAL A 317 -29.49 22.04 -17.11
CA VAL A 317 -28.37 22.30 -18.01
C VAL A 317 -28.83 22.40 -19.47
N TYR A 318 -29.95 21.77 -19.82
CA TYR A 318 -30.42 21.65 -21.20
C TYR A 318 -31.50 22.69 -21.58
N ASP A 319 -31.08 23.92 -21.87
CA ASP A 319 -31.89 24.85 -22.68
C ASP A 319 -31.73 24.49 -24.17
N PRO A 320 -32.79 24.00 -24.86
CA PRO A 320 -32.70 23.59 -26.26
C PRO A 320 -32.51 24.74 -27.26
N PHE A 321 -32.42 26.00 -26.82
CA PHE A 321 -32.19 27.17 -27.66
C PHE A 321 -30.82 27.86 -27.46
N ALA A 322 -29.98 27.35 -26.56
CA ALA A 322 -28.62 27.86 -26.37
C ALA A 322 -27.69 27.44 -27.55
N PRO A 323 -26.91 28.35 -28.15
CA PRO A 323 -25.95 28.01 -29.20
C PRO A 323 -24.77 27.20 -28.63
N ALA A 324 -24.28 26.23 -29.40
CA ALA A 324 -23.35 25.21 -28.92
C ALA A 324 -22.01 25.76 -28.39
N ALA A 325 -21.79 25.61 -27.08
CA ALA A 325 -20.48 25.64 -26.44
C ALA A 325 -19.91 24.20 -26.34
N ALA A 326 -18.61 24.09 -26.03
CA ALA A 326 -17.93 22.80 -25.95
C ALA A 326 -18.40 21.93 -24.75
N PRO A 327 -18.44 20.59 -24.87
CA PRO A 327 -18.88 19.71 -23.79
C PRO A 327 -17.77 19.52 -22.74
N SER A 328 -17.77 20.36 -21.68
CA SER A 328 -16.74 20.36 -20.64
C SER A 328 -17.10 19.60 -19.35
N GLU A 329 -18.28 18.99 -19.25
CA GLU A 329 -18.66 18.17 -18.08
C GLU A 329 -18.89 16.70 -18.46
N THR A 330 -17.86 15.88 -18.22
CA THR A 330 -17.94 14.43 -18.31
C THR A 330 -18.79 13.89 -17.16
N ILE A 331 -20.04 13.53 -17.42
CA ILE A 331 -20.95 12.93 -16.42
C ILE A 331 -20.36 11.59 -15.95
N LYS A 332 -19.66 11.60 -14.81
CA LYS A 332 -19.12 10.38 -14.18
C LYS A 332 -20.27 9.49 -13.75
N ILE A 333 -20.34 8.28 -14.31
CA ILE A 333 -21.23 7.23 -13.81
C ILE A 333 -20.82 6.95 -12.36
N SER A 334 -21.78 7.05 -11.42
CA SER A 334 -21.52 6.77 -10.00
C SER A 334 -20.94 5.35 -9.83
N PRO A 335 -19.86 5.14 -9.05
CA PRO A 335 -19.31 3.81 -8.77
C PRO A 335 -20.37 2.80 -8.27
N LYS A 336 -21.38 3.32 -7.56
CA LYS A 336 -22.59 2.62 -7.10
C LYS A 336 -23.33 1.90 -8.23
N LEU A 337 -23.52 2.56 -9.38
CA LEU A 337 -24.17 1.99 -10.57
C LEU A 337 -23.33 0.88 -11.21
N TYR A 338 -22.00 1.07 -11.27
CA TYR A 338 -21.07 0.07 -11.79
C TYR A 338 -21.00 -1.19 -10.91
N ALA A 339 -21.03 -1.02 -9.58
CA ALA A 339 -21.13 -2.12 -8.62
C ALA A 339 -22.44 -2.93 -8.79
N ILE A 340 -23.58 -2.25 -8.90
CA ILE A 340 -24.90 -2.87 -9.10
C ILE A 340 -24.94 -3.66 -10.43
N GLN A 341 -24.36 -3.13 -11.51
CA GLN A 341 -24.28 -3.87 -12.78
C GLN A 341 -23.42 -5.14 -12.64
N ARG A 342 -22.19 -5.03 -12.08
CA ARG A 342 -21.28 -6.18 -11.85
C ARG A 342 -21.91 -7.25 -10.94
N LEU A 343 -22.78 -6.89 -10.01
CA LEU A 343 -23.55 -7.83 -9.18
C LEU A 343 -24.58 -8.62 -9.98
N SER A 344 -25.25 -8.00 -10.96
CA SER A 344 -26.31 -8.64 -11.75
C SER A 344 -25.80 -9.70 -12.74
N GLU A 345 -24.63 -9.48 -13.34
CA GLU A 345 -24.08 -10.33 -14.41
C GLU A 345 -23.40 -11.61 -13.87
N LYS A 346 -23.17 -11.74 -12.55
CA LYS A 346 -22.47 -12.87 -11.91
C LYS A 346 -23.36 -13.91 -11.21
N ILE A 347 -24.69 -13.87 -11.37
CA ILE A 347 -25.63 -14.72 -10.60
C ILE A 347 -26.46 -15.64 -11.53
N PRO A 348 -26.46 -16.97 -11.31
CA PRO A 348 -27.35 -17.89 -12.02
C PRO A 348 -28.82 -17.49 -11.90
N GLY A 349 -29.50 -17.31 -13.04
CA GLY A 349 -30.90 -16.90 -13.10
C GLY A 349 -31.16 -15.38 -13.22
N GLY A 350 -30.13 -14.53 -13.28
CA GLY A 350 -30.30 -13.07 -13.47
C GLY A 350 -31.16 -12.70 -14.69
N GLU A 351 -31.02 -13.41 -15.80
CA GLU A 351 -31.83 -13.25 -17.02
C GLU A 351 -33.34 -13.38 -16.80
N ALA A 352 -33.77 -14.20 -15.83
CA ALA A 352 -35.18 -14.39 -15.52
C ALA A 352 -35.80 -13.15 -14.85
N ARG A 353 -35.01 -12.37 -14.09
CA ARG A 353 -35.46 -11.13 -13.44
C ARG A 353 -35.42 -9.93 -14.38
N ILE A 354 -34.48 -9.88 -15.33
CA ILE A 354 -34.44 -8.86 -16.40
C ILE A 354 -35.76 -8.81 -17.18
N LYS A 355 -36.50 -9.94 -17.30
CA LYS A 355 -37.79 -9.99 -18.01
C LYS A 355 -38.83 -8.99 -17.50
N ASN A 356 -38.85 -8.67 -16.20
CA ASN A 356 -39.84 -7.78 -15.59
C ASN A 356 -39.54 -6.27 -15.73
N ILE A 357 -38.34 -5.90 -16.18
CA ILE A 357 -38.01 -4.50 -16.50
C ILE A 357 -38.88 -4.04 -17.69
N PRO A 358 -39.50 -2.85 -17.70
CA PRO A 358 -40.26 -2.37 -18.85
C PRO A 358 -39.45 -2.45 -20.16
N ASN A 359 -40.06 -2.89 -21.26
CA ASN A 359 -39.31 -3.13 -22.51
C ASN A 359 -38.62 -1.87 -23.04
N GLU A 360 -39.17 -0.69 -22.76
CA GLU A 360 -38.52 0.60 -23.05
C GLU A 360 -37.19 0.77 -22.32
N TYR A 361 -37.10 0.43 -21.03
CA TYR A 361 -35.83 0.40 -20.30
C TYR A 361 -34.88 -0.67 -20.83
N LYS A 362 -35.39 -1.82 -21.29
CA LYS A 362 -34.55 -2.84 -21.96
C LYS A 362 -33.90 -2.30 -23.23
N GLU A 363 -34.63 -1.55 -24.06
CA GLU A 363 -34.08 -0.97 -25.29
C GLU A 363 -33.19 0.25 -25.02
N ARG A 364 -33.52 1.10 -24.04
CA ARG A 364 -32.62 2.19 -23.59
C ARG A 364 -31.28 1.62 -23.07
N MET A 365 -31.30 0.52 -22.31
CA MET A 365 -30.08 -0.20 -21.91
C MET A 365 -29.35 -0.85 -23.09
N ARG A 366 -30.06 -1.39 -24.09
CA ARG A 366 -29.43 -1.92 -25.32
C ARG A 366 -28.73 -0.83 -26.12
N GLN A 367 -29.38 0.31 -26.33
CA GLN A 367 -28.78 1.46 -27.01
C GLN A 367 -27.58 2.03 -26.23
N SER A 368 -27.68 2.14 -24.91
CA SER A 368 -26.54 2.54 -24.07
C SER A 368 -25.37 1.55 -24.16
N LYS A 369 -25.63 0.23 -24.05
CA LYS A 369 -24.62 -0.82 -24.20
C LYS A 369 -24.03 -0.88 -25.62
N GLN A 370 -24.81 -0.51 -26.64
CA GLN A 370 -24.37 -0.40 -28.03
C GLN A 370 -23.48 0.83 -28.26
N ASN A 371 -23.85 2.00 -27.72
CA ASN A 371 -23.04 3.23 -27.79
C ASN A 371 -21.74 3.10 -27.00
N ALA A 372 -21.78 2.54 -25.79
CA ALA A 372 -20.59 2.22 -24.99
C ALA A 372 -19.70 1.18 -25.71
N SER A 373 -20.29 0.15 -26.33
CA SER A 373 -19.53 -0.80 -27.15
C SER A 373 -18.96 -0.18 -28.42
N ILE A 374 -19.57 0.86 -28.99
CA ILE A 374 -19.01 1.60 -30.12
C ILE A 374 -17.79 2.42 -29.66
N HIS A 375 -17.88 3.17 -28.55
CA HIS A 375 -16.72 3.89 -28.02
C HIS A 375 -15.56 2.94 -27.64
N LEU A 376 -15.85 1.82 -26.96
CA LEU A 376 -14.84 0.80 -26.64
C LEU A 376 -14.23 0.14 -27.89
N LYS A 377 -15.01 -0.08 -28.95
CA LYS A 377 -14.48 -0.61 -30.22
C LYS A 377 -13.67 0.39 -31.03
N VAL A 378 -13.87 1.69 -30.81
CA VAL A 378 -13.05 2.74 -31.43
C VAL A 378 -11.67 2.81 -30.77
N SER A 379 -11.55 2.57 -29.46
CA SER A 379 -10.23 2.45 -28.79
C SER A 379 -9.55 1.10 -29.04
N HIS A 380 -10.28 -0.02 -28.95
CA HIS A 380 -9.73 -1.39 -29.13
C HIS A 380 -9.24 -1.73 -30.55
N ASN A 381 -9.34 -0.81 -31.50
CA ASN A 381 -8.85 -1.03 -32.88
C ASN A 381 -7.43 -0.49 -33.11
N GLN A 382 -6.78 0.11 -32.10
CA GLN A 382 -5.35 0.33 -32.11
C GLN A 382 -4.64 -0.86 -31.46
N LYS A 383 -3.66 -1.44 -32.16
CA LYS A 383 -2.74 -2.43 -31.61
C LYS A 383 -1.93 -1.76 -30.50
N GLU A 384 -1.82 -2.38 -29.34
CA GLU A 384 -0.96 -1.90 -28.26
C GLU A 384 0.51 -1.73 -28.74
N PRO A 385 1.18 -0.61 -28.42
CA PRO A 385 2.60 -0.43 -28.68
C PRO A 385 3.47 -1.50 -28.01
N THR A 386 4.38 -2.10 -28.78
CA THR A 386 5.38 -3.04 -28.26
C THR A 386 6.31 -2.37 -27.25
N ALA A 387 7.05 -3.17 -26.48
CA ALA A 387 8.05 -2.67 -25.55
C ALA A 387 9.10 -1.77 -26.25
N ALA A 388 9.53 -2.13 -27.48
CA ALA A 388 10.42 -1.29 -28.28
C ALA A 388 9.77 0.06 -28.67
N GLU A 389 8.53 0.04 -29.15
CA GLU A 389 7.78 1.25 -29.50
C GLU A 389 7.57 2.17 -28.27
N ARG A 390 7.35 1.61 -27.08
CA ARG A 390 7.24 2.36 -25.80
C ARG A 390 8.58 2.94 -25.32
N ILE A 391 9.66 2.16 -25.43
CA ILE A 391 11.03 2.61 -25.15
C ILE A 391 11.38 3.82 -26.01
N ASP A 392 11.16 3.75 -27.33
CA ASP A 392 11.43 4.87 -28.25
C ASP A 392 10.47 6.06 -28.05
N ALA A 393 9.25 5.80 -27.56
CA ALA A 393 8.22 6.82 -27.33
C ALA A 393 8.39 7.65 -26.05
N ARG A 394 9.19 7.23 -25.05
CA ARG A 394 9.42 8.03 -23.81
C ARG A 394 10.31 9.25 -23.99
N ASP A 395 10.01 10.32 -23.26
CA ASP A 395 10.88 11.50 -23.14
C ASP A 395 11.85 11.34 -21.96
N PHE A 396 12.74 12.31 -21.73
CA PHE A 396 13.77 12.26 -20.70
C PHE A 396 13.66 13.46 -19.73
N PRO A 397 14.14 13.33 -18.46
CA PRO A 397 14.70 12.14 -17.81
C PRO A 397 13.73 10.96 -17.67
N SER A 398 14.27 9.75 -17.73
CA SER A 398 13.50 8.51 -17.63
C SER A 398 13.92 7.77 -16.35
N ILE A 399 12.96 7.50 -15.45
CA ILE A 399 13.22 7.03 -14.08
C ILE A 399 12.68 5.61 -13.91
N PHE A 400 13.35 4.74 -13.13
CA PHE A 400 12.86 3.39 -12.83
C PHE A 400 12.62 3.14 -11.33
N GLN A 401 11.82 2.12 -11.04
CA GLN A 401 11.57 1.64 -9.67
C GLN A 401 12.23 0.27 -9.47
N ALA A 402 13.22 0.20 -8.59
CA ALA A 402 13.81 -1.04 -8.11
C ALA A 402 12.99 -1.55 -6.91
N TRP A 403 11.98 -2.41 -7.17
CA TRP A 403 11.00 -2.89 -6.20
C TRP A 403 10.15 -1.80 -5.50
N ASN A 404 10.72 -1.01 -4.59
CA ASN A 404 9.98 -0.14 -3.67
C ASN A 404 9.65 1.24 -4.28
N PRO A 405 8.49 1.84 -3.98
CA PRO A 405 8.06 3.12 -4.55
C PRO A 405 8.61 4.34 -3.81
N ALA A 406 8.60 5.50 -4.47
CA ALA A 406 9.02 6.77 -3.91
C ALA A 406 8.19 7.18 -2.67
N GLU A 407 8.84 7.52 -1.55
CA GLU A 407 8.17 7.71 -0.26
C GLU A 407 7.68 9.14 0.00
N ASN A 408 8.28 10.18 -0.60
CA ASN A 408 7.91 11.57 -0.33
C ASN A 408 6.52 11.97 -0.88
N LEU A 409 5.97 11.23 -1.85
CA LEU A 409 4.70 11.51 -2.54
C LEU A 409 3.45 11.09 -1.75
N LYS A 410 3.37 11.47 -0.46
CA LYS A 410 2.39 10.97 0.53
C LYS A 410 0.94 11.38 0.27
N ASN A 411 0.72 12.35 -0.61
CA ASN A 411 -0.61 12.81 -1.03
C ASN A 411 -1.04 12.19 -2.39
N GLU A 412 -0.27 11.24 -2.92
CA GLU A 412 -0.51 10.60 -4.21
C GLU A 412 -0.88 9.12 -4.05
N SER A 413 -1.78 8.63 -4.90
CA SER A 413 -2.19 7.22 -4.86
C SER A 413 -1.07 6.31 -5.36
N LYS A 414 -0.85 5.17 -4.69
CA LYS A 414 0.26 4.23 -5.00
C LYS A 414 0.38 3.90 -6.49
N LEU A 415 -0.74 3.68 -7.18
CA LEU A 415 -0.78 3.41 -8.63
C LEU A 415 -0.16 4.54 -9.46
N LYS A 416 -0.40 5.81 -9.10
CA LYS A 416 0.15 6.96 -9.80
C LYS A 416 1.61 7.19 -9.43
N THR A 417 1.98 7.00 -8.16
CA THR A 417 3.39 6.99 -7.71
C THR A 417 4.21 5.93 -8.45
N GLU A 418 3.64 4.74 -8.69
CA GLU A 418 4.24 3.70 -9.52
C GLU A 418 4.37 4.16 -10.97
N ALA A 419 3.28 4.62 -11.60
CA ALA A 419 3.26 5.04 -13.01
C ALA A 419 4.18 6.21 -13.37
N ARG A 420 4.69 6.99 -12.39
CA ARG A 420 5.74 7.99 -12.63
C ARG A 420 7.05 7.41 -13.18
N HIS A 421 7.28 6.12 -12.97
CA HIS A 421 8.47 5.43 -13.45
C HIS A 421 8.20 4.83 -14.84
N ASP A 422 9.12 5.01 -15.77
CA ASP A 422 9.05 4.43 -17.12
C ASP A 422 9.51 2.97 -17.15
N LEU A 423 10.07 2.45 -16.05
CA LEU A 423 10.37 1.04 -15.88
C LEU A 423 10.17 0.61 -14.43
N ILE A 424 9.53 -0.55 -14.21
CA ILE A 424 9.47 -1.19 -12.89
C ILE A 424 9.83 -2.67 -13.02
N PHE A 425 10.64 -3.17 -12.09
CA PHE A 425 10.79 -4.61 -11.85
C PHE A 425 10.37 -4.98 -10.41
N HIS A 426 9.61 -6.07 -10.28
CA HIS A 426 9.21 -6.64 -8.99
C HIS A 426 8.82 -8.12 -9.14
N ALA A 427 8.79 -8.87 -8.03
CA ALA A 427 8.11 -10.16 -7.93
C ALA A 427 6.61 -10.10 -8.35
N PRO A 428 6.02 -11.20 -8.89
CA PRO A 428 4.69 -11.19 -9.51
C PRO A 428 3.53 -10.70 -8.65
N ASP A 429 3.59 -10.92 -7.35
CA ASP A 429 2.51 -10.64 -6.39
C ASP A 429 2.29 -9.14 -6.18
N PHE A 430 3.30 -8.30 -6.40
CA PHE A 430 3.14 -6.85 -6.49
C PHE A 430 2.24 -6.42 -7.65
N PHE A 431 2.19 -7.21 -8.73
CA PHE A 431 1.28 -7.03 -9.86
C PHE A 431 -0.02 -7.82 -9.68
N GLY A 432 -0.25 -8.47 -8.53
CA GLY A 432 -1.46 -9.24 -8.23
C GLY A 432 -1.47 -10.66 -8.81
N LEU A 433 -0.35 -11.13 -9.37
CA LEU A 433 -0.21 -12.50 -9.89
C LEU A 433 0.15 -13.48 -8.77
N LEU A 434 -0.49 -14.65 -8.75
CA LEU A 434 -0.28 -15.68 -7.74
C LEU A 434 0.13 -17.00 -8.41
N TRP A 435 1.31 -17.52 -8.04
CA TRP A 435 1.81 -18.81 -8.52
C TRP A 435 0.82 -19.95 -8.21
N ASP A 436 0.60 -20.84 -9.18
CA ASP A 436 -0.45 -21.87 -9.14
C ASP A 436 -0.21 -23.01 -8.14
N THR A 437 1.05 -23.30 -7.85
CA THR A 437 1.48 -24.49 -7.11
C THR A 437 2.23 -24.09 -5.83
N LYS A 438 2.07 -24.86 -4.75
CA LYS A 438 2.87 -24.72 -3.52
C LYS A 438 3.76 -25.95 -3.31
N PRO A 439 5.01 -25.79 -2.84
CA PRO A 439 5.68 -24.51 -2.54
C PRO A 439 5.98 -23.70 -3.82
N TYR A 440 6.02 -22.37 -3.73
CA TYR A 440 5.95 -21.50 -4.92
C TYR A 440 7.12 -21.66 -5.89
N GLY A 441 8.25 -22.21 -5.45
CA GLY A 441 9.41 -22.58 -6.27
C GLY A 441 9.25 -23.85 -7.10
N LYS A 442 8.11 -24.55 -7.01
CA LYS A 442 7.71 -25.64 -7.93
C LYS A 442 6.69 -25.21 -8.99
N ALA A 443 6.08 -24.02 -8.85
CA ALA A 443 5.08 -23.51 -9.79
C ALA A 443 5.65 -23.22 -11.19
N THR A 444 4.86 -23.52 -12.22
CA THR A 444 5.19 -23.23 -13.63
C THR A 444 4.15 -22.34 -14.32
N GLY A 445 3.13 -21.88 -13.58
CA GLY A 445 2.11 -20.96 -14.06
C GLY A 445 1.48 -20.14 -12.93
N PHE A 446 0.50 -19.32 -13.29
CA PHE A 446 -0.26 -18.48 -12.36
C PHE A 446 -1.72 -18.93 -12.27
N THR A 447 -2.34 -18.72 -11.10
CA THR A 447 -3.77 -18.99 -10.91
C THR A 447 -4.60 -18.12 -11.88
N LYS A 448 -5.65 -18.73 -12.45
CA LYS A 448 -6.48 -18.10 -13.50
C LYS A 448 -7.01 -16.72 -13.10
N ASP A 449 -7.52 -16.60 -11.89
CA ASP A 449 -8.15 -15.37 -11.41
C ASP A 449 -7.11 -14.25 -11.21
N SER A 450 -5.87 -14.61 -10.85
CA SER A 450 -4.75 -13.66 -10.73
C SER A 450 -4.28 -13.11 -12.08
N LEU A 451 -4.45 -13.86 -13.19
CA LEU A 451 -4.14 -13.37 -14.54
C LEU A 451 -5.08 -12.24 -14.98
N GLU A 452 -6.36 -12.27 -14.58
CA GLU A 452 -7.28 -11.14 -14.82
C GLU A 452 -6.88 -9.94 -13.96
N ALA A 453 -6.56 -10.15 -12.68
CA ALA A 453 -6.10 -9.08 -11.78
C ALA A 453 -4.82 -8.39 -12.28
N GLY A 454 -3.82 -9.16 -12.72
CA GLY A 454 -2.55 -8.64 -13.23
C GLY A 454 -2.68 -7.84 -14.51
N LYS A 455 -3.56 -8.26 -15.45
CA LYS A 455 -3.85 -7.49 -16.66
C LYS A 455 -4.52 -6.16 -16.34
N ASN A 456 -5.59 -6.17 -15.54
CA ASN A 456 -6.22 -4.92 -15.10
C ASN A 456 -5.23 -3.98 -14.40
N ARG A 457 -4.26 -4.51 -13.63
CA ARG A 457 -3.22 -3.69 -12.97
C ARG A 457 -2.20 -3.11 -13.96
N ARG A 458 -1.79 -3.86 -15.00
CA ARG A 458 -0.98 -3.36 -16.12
C ARG A 458 -1.72 -2.29 -16.91
N ASP A 459 -2.97 -2.55 -17.27
CA ASP A 459 -3.77 -1.63 -18.10
C ASP A 459 -3.99 -0.30 -17.36
N ASN A 460 -4.28 -0.35 -16.06
CA ASN A 460 -4.38 0.84 -15.18
C ASN A 460 -3.04 1.61 -15.02
N LEU A 461 -1.89 0.95 -15.17
CA LEU A 461 -0.57 1.60 -15.15
C LEU A 461 -0.28 2.26 -16.51
N LEU A 462 -0.58 1.58 -17.61
CA LEU A 462 -0.38 2.09 -18.98
C LEU A 462 -1.36 3.20 -19.37
N GLU A 463 -2.54 3.29 -18.74
CA GLU A 463 -3.42 4.47 -18.86
C GLU A 463 -2.78 5.73 -18.26
N LEU A 464 -1.91 5.58 -17.23
CA LEU A 464 -1.22 6.68 -16.57
C LEU A 464 0.16 6.99 -17.17
N ASN A 465 0.90 5.97 -17.60
CA ASN A 465 2.14 6.10 -18.37
C ASN A 465 2.17 5.09 -19.53
N PRO A 466 1.74 5.51 -20.74
CA PRO A 466 1.71 4.65 -21.93
C PRO A 466 3.08 4.11 -22.38
N ASN A 467 4.19 4.65 -21.87
CA ASN A 467 5.55 4.25 -22.24
C ASN A 467 6.21 3.31 -21.22
N MET A 468 5.54 3.05 -20.09
CA MET A 468 6.06 2.27 -18.98
C MET A 468 6.39 0.83 -19.39
N ILE A 469 7.55 0.32 -18.94
CA ILE A 469 8.02 -1.06 -19.12
C ILE A 469 7.89 -1.84 -17.81
N ILE A 470 7.30 -3.04 -17.86
CA ILE A 470 7.02 -3.85 -16.67
C ILE A 470 7.75 -5.19 -16.76
N LEU A 471 8.64 -5.48 -15.80
CA LEU A 471 9.45 -6.70 -15.76
C LEU A 471 9.17 -7.55 -14.52
N CYS A 472 9.18 -8.87 -14.68
CA CYS A 472 9.01 -9.82 -13.58
C CYS A 472 10.37 -10.22 -12.99
N GLU A 473 10.57 -10.05 -11.68
CA GLU A 473 11.66 -10.73 -10.95
C GLU A 473 11.45 -12.26 -11.03
N ILE A 474 12.45 -12.99 -11.52
CA ILE A 474 12.47 -14.46 -11.50
C ILE A 474 13.61 -14.93 -10.59
N ARG A 475 13.24 -15.47 -9.41
CA ARG A 475 14.22 -16.02 -8.46
C ARG A 475 14.90 -17.26 -9.02
N TYR A 476 16.23 -17.17 -9.14
CA TYR A 476 17.10 -18.26 -9.59
C TYR A 476 18.36 -18.46 -8.72
N ARG A 477 18.85 -17.42 -8.03
CA ARG A 477 20.07 -17.50 -7.19
C ARG A 477 19.75 -18.04 -5.80
N ASP A 478 18.78 -17.45 -5.13
CA ASP A 478 18.38 -17.79 -3.76
C ASP A 478 16.95 -17.38 -3.43
N ALA A 479 16.39 -18.06 -2.43
CA ALA A 479 15.08 -17.78 -1.90
C ALA A 479 15.00 -18.19 -0.42
N HIS A 480 14.06 -17.58 0.31
CA HIS A 480 13.71 -17.99 1.67
C HIS A 480 13.35 -19.48 1.71
N ARG A 481 13.71 -20.18 2.79
CA ARG A 481 13.57 -21.64 2.94
C ARG A 481 12.17 -22.25 2.70
N SER A 482 11.10 -21.44 2.61
CA SER A 482 9.75 -21.88 2.23
C SER A 482 9.47 -21.93 0.72
N PHE A 483 10.45 -21.60 -0.12
CA PHE A 483 10.30 -21.57 -1.59
C PHE A 483 10.26 -22.97 -2.21
N LEU A 484 10.96 -23.93 -1.62
CA LEU A 484 10.96 -25.35 -1.98
C LEU A 484 10.82 -26.22 -0.73
N GLU A 485 10.65 -27.52 -0.92
CA GLU A 485 10.79 -28.56 0.10
C GLU A 485 12.25 -28.65 0.59
N GLU A 486 12.47 -28.95 1.87
CA GLU A 486 13.80 -28.91 2.52
C GLU A 486 14.79 -29.96 1.95
N ASP A 487 14.27 -31.05 1.43
CA ASP A 487 14.97 -32.15 0.78
C ASP A 487 15.19 -31.94 -0.73
N SER A 488 14.59 -30.93 -1.36
CA SER A 488 14.66 -30.70 -2.81
C SER A 488 16.10 -30.63 -3.35
N ASP A 489 16.36 -31.35 -4.45
CA ASP A 489 17.65 -31.39 -5.21
C ASP A 489 17.99 -30.09 -5.97
N TRP A 490 17.26 -29.01 -5.68
CA TRP A 490 17.44 -27.68 -6.26
C TRP A 490 17.98 -26.67 -5.23
N TRP A 491 18.19 -27.07 -3.97
CA TRP A 491 19.00 -26.32 -3.03
C TRP A 491 20.47 -26.64 -3.27
N TRP A 492 21.33 -25.62 -3.39
CA TRP A 492 22.76 -25.84 -3.59
C TRP A 492 23.41 -26.25 -2.28
N ARG A 493 23.83 -27.51 -2.19
CA ARG A 493 24.38 -28.10 -0.95
C ARG A 493 25.90 -27.97 -0.85
N ASP A 494 26.41 -27.99 0.38
CA ASP A 494 27.84 -28.13 0.71
C ASP A 494 28.29 -29.60 0.72
N ASP A 495 29.58 -29.83 0.97
CA ASP A 495 30.18 -31.18 1.05
C ASP A 495 29.60 -32.06 2.19
N LYS A 496 28.71 -31.52 3.02
CA LYS A 496 27.99 -32.20 4.12
C LYS A 496 26.49 -32.34 3.82
N GLY A 497 26.05 -32.03 2.59
CA GLY A 497 24.65 -32.09 2.15
C GLY A 497 23.76 -30.97 2.70
N GLN A 498 24.33 -29.96 3.38
CA GLN A 498 23.55 -28.86 3.95
C GLN A 498 23.33 -27.76 2.89
N PRO A 499 22.13 -27.19 2.75
CA PRO A 499 21.91 -26.03 1.89
C PRO A 499 22.85 -24.89 2.26
N LYS A 500 23.54 -24.32 1.26
CA LYS A 500 24.38 -23.14 1.43
C LYS A 500 23.50 -21.92 1.71
N VAL A 501 23.91 -21.08 2.67
CA VAL A 501 23.28 -19.78 2.91
C VAL A 501 23.47 -18.89 1.68
N GLY A 502 22.38 -18.21 1.27
CA GLY A 502 22.41 -17.18 0.24
C GLY A 502 22.75 -15.82 0.86
N TRP A 503 21.79 -14.90 0.85
CA TRP A 503 21.81 -13.77 1.79
C TRP A 503 21.74 -14.25 3.26
N GLU A 504 22.65 -13.75 4.11
CA GLU A 504 22.64 -14.04 5.56
C GLU A 504 21.43 -13.42 6.28
N GLU A 505 20.85 -12.37 5.69
CA GLU A 505 19.68 -11.67 6.23
C GLU A 505 18.38 -12.29 5.68
N GLY A 506 17.60 -12.92 6.57
CA GLY A 506 16.24 -13.38 6.25
C GLY A 506 16.08 -14.85 5.84
N ASP A 507 16.96 -15.76 6.30
CA ASP A 507 16.87 -17.22 6.08
C ASP A 507 16.82 -17.63 4.59
N TYR A 508 17.62 -16.97 3.75
CA TYR A 508 17.78 -17.29 2.33
C TYR A 508 18.80 -18.40 2.10
N LEU A 509 18.47 -19.32 1.19
CA LEU A 509 19.31 -20.46 0.81
C LEU A 509 19.61 -20.41 -0.69
N LEU A 510 20.84 -20.73 -1.08
CA LEU A 510 21.25 -20.79 -2.48
C LEU A 510 20.49 -21.91 -3.22
N LEU A 511 20.08 -21.57 -4.44
CA LEU A 511 19.44 -22.46 -5.40
C LEU A 511 20.51 -22.94 -6.40
N ASP A 512 20.41 -24.21 -6.79
CA ASP A 512 21.44 -24.87 -7.61
C ASP A 512 21.22 -24.62 -9.10
N PHE A 513 21.64 -23.45 -9.59
CA PHE A 513 21.63 -23.13 -11.02
C PHE A 513 22.66 -23.93 -11.86
N SER A 514 23.49 -24.78 -11.25
CA SER A 514 24.26 -25.80 -11.98
C SER A 514 23.42 -27.02 -12.37
N ASN A 515 22.30 -27.26 -11.66
CA ASN A 515 21.35 -28.33 -11.98
C ASN A 515 20.53 -27.97 -13.24
N PRO A 516 20.61 -28.77 -14.32
CA PRO A 516 19.93 -28.45 -15.59
C PRO A 516 18.40 -28.51 -15.49
N ASP A 517 17.82 -29.38 -14.66
CA ASP A 517 16.37 -29.41 -14.47
C ASP A 517 15.87 -28.16 -13.71
N TYR A 518 16.71 -27.60 -12.84
CA TYR A 518 16.39 -26.33 -12.18
C TYR A 518 16.50 -25.13 -13.13
N ARG A 519 17.54 -25.05 -13.97
CA ARG A 519 17.63 -24.01 -15.02
C ARG A 519 16.42 -24.02 -15.95
N LYS A 520 16.03 -25.21 -16.41
CA LYS A 520 14.85 -25.42 -17.25
C LYS A 520 13.56 -25.01 -16.55
N HIS A 521 13.47 -25.23 -15.23
CA HIS A 521 12.35 -24.74 -14.42
C HIS A 521 12.34 -23.20 -14.34
N VAL A 522 13.49 -22.55 -14.09
CA VAL A 522 13.62 -21.08 -14.12
C VAL A 522 13.18 -20.51 -15.48
N ALA A 523 13.59 -21.15 -16.58
CA ALA A 523 13.17 -20.79 -17.94
C ALA A 523 11.64 -20.94 -18.15
N GLN A 524 11.02 -21.99 -17.61
CA GLN A 524 9.55 -22.16 -17.63
C GLN A 524 8.84 -21.06 -16.83
N ARG A 525 9.36 -20.64 -15.67
CA ARG A 525 8.81 -19.53 -14.88
C ARG A 525 8.92 -18.19 -15.62
N ALA A 526 10.06 -17.93 -16.25
CA ALA A 526 10.28 -16.75 -17.08
C ALA A 526 9.30 -16.73 -18.27
N LYS A 527 9.08 -17.88 -18.92
CA LYS A 527 8.04 -18.02 -19.95
C LYS A 527 6.64 -17.74 -19.41
N ALA A 528 6.28 -18.29 -18.25
CA ALA A 528 4.96 -18.06 -17.64
C ALA A 528 4.72 -16.58 -17.31
N ALA A 529 5.76 -15.83 -16.92
CA ALA A 529 5.69 -14.38 -16.75
C ALA A 529 5.38 -13.66 -18.07
N VAL A 530 6.11 -13.93 -19.15
CA VAL A 530 5.87 -13.30 -20.46
C VAL A 530 4.52 -13.73 -21.07
N ASP A 531 4.21 -15.03 -21.08
CA ASP A 531 2.95 -15.60 -21.58
C ASP A 531 1.72 -15.10 -20.81
N SER A 532 1.89 -14.58 -19.59
CA SER A 532 0.79 -13.94 -18.85
C SER A 532 0.23 -12.71 -19.58
N GLY A 533 1.05 -12.00 -20.35
CA GLY A 533 0.73 -10.68 -20.92
C GLY A 533 0.69 -9.54 -19.90
N VAL A 534 1.20 -9.76 -18.68
CA VAL A 534 1.37 -8.71 -17.64
C VAL A 534 2.77 -8.08 -17.71
N PHE A 535 3.74 -8.79 -18.30
CA PHE A 535 5.14 -8.40 -18.33
C PHE A 535 5.68 -8.30 -19.75
N ASP A 536 6.53 -7.30 -19.96
CA ASP A 536 7.27 -7.07 -21.19
C ASP A 536 8.61 -7.83 -21.22
N GLY A 537 8.98 -8.45 -20.09
CA GLY A 537 10.21 -9.19 -19.92
C GLY A 537 10.45 -9.66 -18.47
N VAL A 538 11.68 -10.07 -18.19
CA VAL A 538 12.10 -10.59 -16.88
C VAL A 538 13.35 -9.89 -16.35
N PHE A 539 13.49 -9.90 -15.03
CA PHE A 539 14.64 -9.42 -14.27
C PHE A 539 15.29 -10.58 -13.51
N LEU A 540 16.61 -10.72 -13.64
CA LEU A 540 17.45 -11.72 -12.97
C LEU A 540 18.47 -11.04 -12.05
N ASP A 541 18.26 -11.14 -10.75
CA ASP A 541 19.07 -10.46 -9.75
C ASP A 541 20.44 -11.14 -9.50
N TRP A 542 21.40 -10.41 -8.93
CA TRP A 542 22.75 -10.86 -8.57
C TRP A 542 23.51 -11.65 -9.68
N TRP A 543 23.70 -10.98 -10.82
CA TRP A 543 24.36 -11.54 -12.01
C TRP A 543 25.88 -11.49 -11.96
N MET A 544 26.52 -12.59 -12.36
CA MET A 544 27.96 -12.73 -12.54
C MET A 544 28.24 -13.70 -13.70
N GLU A 545 29.37 -13.55 -14.39
CA GLU A 545 29.67 -14.33 -15.61
C GLU A 545 30.36 -15.68 -15.35
N ASP A 546 29.61 -16.64 -14.81
CA ASP A 546 29.98 -18.05 -14.76
C ASP A 546 29.31 -18.89 -15.87
N GLU A 547 29.65 -20.19 -15.96
CA GLU A 547 29.18 -21.09 -17.02
C GLU A 547 27.72 -21.52 -16.79
N ASP A 548 27.35 -21.82 -15.55
CA ASP A 548 26.01 -22.27 -15.18
C ASP A 548 24.97 -21.15 -15.34
N ARG A 549 25.31 -19.91 -14.97
CA ARG A 549 24.49 -18.72 -15.26
C ARG A 549 24.37 -18.45 -16.76
N LEU A 550 25.44 -18.63 -17.53
CA LEU A 550 25.36 -18.46 -18.99
C LEU A 550 24.41 -19.48 -19.63
N LEU A 551 24.45 -20.74 -19.18
CA LEU A 551 23.49 -21.78 -19.59
C LEU A 551 22.06 -21.40 -19.15
N LEU A 552 21.87 -20.92 -17.93
CA LEU A 552 20.55 -20.49 -17.43
C LEU A 552 19.97 -19.35 -18.28
N LEU A 553 20.78 -18.36 -18.63
CA LEU A 553 20.40 -17.23 -19.48
C LEU A 553 20.05 -17.68 -20.91
N GLN A 554 20.77 -18.66 -21.45
CA GLN A 554 20.46 -19.27 -22.74
C GLN A 554 19.12 -20.03 -22.70
N GLU A 555 18.88 -20.82 -21.66
CA GLU A 555 17.61 -21.53 -21.45
C GLU A 555 16.44 -20.55 -21.26
N VAL A 556 16.61 -19.49 -20.48
CA VAL A 556 15.61 -18.41 -20.29
C VAL A 556 15.31 -17.70 -21.61
N ARG A 557 16.33 -17.24 -22.35
CA ARG A 557 16.14 -16.57 -23.65
C ARG A 557 15.43 -17.47 -24.66
N ALA A 558 15.81 -18.75 -24.74
CA ALA A 558 15.16 -19.73 -25.61
C ALA A 558 13.68 -19.98 -25.24
N ALA A 559 13.29 -19.82 -23.96
CA ALA A 559 11.92 -20.01 -23.50
C ALA A 559 11.03 -18.76 -23.68
N ILE A 560 11.56 -17.56 -23.46
CA ILE A 560 10.78 -16.30 -23.62
C ILE A 560 10.80 -15.73 -25.05
N GLY A 561 11.75 -16.17 -25.89
CA GLY A 561 11.89 -15.71 -27.27
C GLY A 561 12.70 -14.42 -27.43
N GLU A 562 12.73 -13.91 -28.67
CA GLU A 562 13.62 -12.83 -29.09
C GLU A 562 13.11 -11.41 -28.75
N ASP A 563 11.80 -11.25 -28.56
CA ASP A 563 11.15 -9.93 -28.39
C ASP A 563 11.03 -9.49 -26.92
N ALA A 564 10.95 -10.45 -25.99
CA ALA A 564 10.81 -10.18 -24.56
C ALA A 564 12.13 -9.66 -23.95
N LEU A 565 12.04 -8.73 -23.00
CA LEU A 565 13.23 -8.09 -22.42
C LEU A 565 13.88 -8.97 -21.34
N ILE A 566 15.21 -8.91 -21.22
CA ILE A 566 15.95 -9.43 -20.06
C ILE A 566 16.81 -8.34 -19.45
N LEU A 567 16.54 -7.98 -18.21
CA LEU A 567 17.36 -7.13 -17.34
C LEU A 567 18.12 -8.03 -16.34
N VAL A 568 19.39 -7.73 -16.05
CA VAL A 568 20.16 -8.48 -15.04
C VAL A 568 20.87 -7.52 -14.08
N ASN A 569 20.92 -7.83 -12.78
CA ASN A 569 21.68 -7.00 -11.84
C ASN A 569 23.18 -7.33 -11.95
N ALA A 570 23.89 -6.58 -12.79
CA ALA A 570 25.34 -6.71 -12.95
C ALA A 570 26.11 -5.84 -11.96
N ASN A 571 25.44 -5.04 -11.12
CA ASN A 571 26.03 -3.86 -10.48
C ASN A 571 26.83 -3.04 -11.51
N ASP A 572 28.00 -2.57 -11.11
CA ASP A 572 28.97 -1.81 -11.90
C ASP A 572 30.03 -2.74 -12.55
N ARG A 573 29.57 -3.79 -13.25
CA ARG A 573 30.38 -4.81 -13.99
C ARG A 573 30.04 -4.86 -15.49
N HIS A 574 30.92 -5.48 -16.29
CA HIS A 574 30.66 -5.85 -17.69
C HIS A 574 30.19 -7.31 -17.78
N SER A 575 29.33 -7.64 -18.75
CA SER A 575 28.80 -9.00 -18.97
C SER A 575 29.01 -9.50 -20.42
N PRO A 576 30.26 -9.62 -20.91
CA PRO A 576 30.53 -9.88 -22.33
C PRO A 576 30.07 -11.24 -22.87
N LYS A 577 29.97 -12.30 -22.06
CA LYS A 577 29.37 -13.59 -22.51
C LYS A 577 27.84 -13.49 -22.57
N SER A 578 27.25 -12.71 -21.67
CA SER A 578 25.80 -12.51 -21.52
C SER A 578 25.23 -11.55 -22.56
N ALA A 579 26.07 -10.69 -23.15
CA ALA A 579 25.68 -9.49 -23.88
C ALA A 579 24.64 -9.68 -25.00
N SER A 580 24.74 -10.77 -25.78
CA SER A 580 23.81 -11.07 -26.88
C SER A 580 22.42 -11.52 -26.42
N TYR A 581 22.27 -11.88 -25.14
CA TYR A 581 21.04 -12.44 -24.57
C TYR A 581 20.27 -11.43 -23.70
N ILE A 582 20.92 -10.35 -23.23
CA ILE A 582 20.35 -9.37 -22.28
C ILE A 582 20.15 -7.99 -22.92
N ASN A 583 19.07 -7.32 -22.53
CA ASN A 583 18.68 -5.99 -23.00
C ASN A 583 19.21 -4.88 -22.07
N GLY A 584 19.60 -5.18 -20.84
CA GLY A 584 20.17 -4.18 -19.94
C GLY A 584 20.86 -4.75 -18.72
N HIS A 585 21.69 -3.92 -18.11
CA HIS A 585 22.10 -4.07 -16.71
C HIS A 585 21.21 -3.22 -15.81
N PHE A 586 20.73 -3.78 -14.70
CA PHE A 586 20.53 -3.00 -13.48
C PHE A 586 21.90 -2.82 -12.83
N MET A 587 22.25 -1.56 -12.57
CA MET A 587 23.55 -1.13 -12.06
C MET A 587 23.37 -0.54 -10.66
N GLU A 588 23.16 -1.42 -9.68
CA GLU A 588 23.21 -1.13 -8.24
C GLU A 588 24.64 -0.68 -7.85
N CYS A 589 24.93 0.62 -7.93
CA CYS A 589 26.28 1.18 -7.75
C CYS A 589 26.55 1.58 -6.29
N TYR A 590 26.63 0.56 -5.42
CA TYR A 590 26.93 0.65 -3.99
C TYR A 590 28.26 1.32 -3.61
N ARG A 591 29.14 1.56 -4.59
CA ARG A 591 30.41 2.28 -4.43
C ARG A 591 30.35 3.52 -5.29
N SER A 592 30.06 4.66 -4.66
CA SER A 592 29.86 5.97 -5.31
C SER A 592 30.72 7.09 -4.69
N GLN A 593 31.72 6.77 -3.85
CA GLN A 593 32.36 7.75 -2.97
C GLN A 593 33.56 8.51 -3.55
N GLY A 594 34.07 8.17 -4.74
CA GLY A 594 35.23 8.86 -5.29
C GLY A 594 35.48 8.69 -6.80
N LYS A 595 36.47 9.42 -7.32
CA LYS A 595 36.77 9.52 -8.78
C LYS A 595 36.95 8.17 -9.47
N LYS A 596 37.56 7.18 -8.79
CA LYS A 596 37.75 5.82 -9.34
C LYS A 596 36.43 5.05 -9.46
N ASP A 597 35.51 5.25 -8.54
CA ASP A 597 34.19 4.61 -8.58
C ASP A 597 33.34 5.21 -9.66
N TRP A 598 33.22 6.54 -9.70
CA TRP A 598 32.47 7.25 -10.74
C TRP A 598 32.96 6.94 -12.15
N LYS A 599 34.28 6.85 -12.36
CA LYS A 599 34.81 6.43 -13.66
C LYS A 599 34.45 4.99 -14.02
N ARG A 600 34.43 4.09 -13.04
CA ARG A 600 34.10 2.67 -13.21
C ARG A 600 32.60 2.43 -13.44
N ILE A 601 31.74 3.26 -12.85
CA ILE A 601 30.29 3.33 -13.15
C ILE A 601 30.09 3.83 -14.59
N GLU A 602 30.74 4.93 -14.97
CA GLU A 602 30.72 5.46 -16.34
C GLU A 602 31.18 4.40 -17.36
N ASP A 603 32.31 3.74 -17.12
CA ASP A 603 32.87 2.71 -18.00
C ASP A 603 31.91 1.52 -18.17
N ALA A 604 31.28 1.06 -17.09
CA ALA A 604 30.31 -0.03 -17.14
C ALA A 604 29.02 0.35 -17.90
N LEU A 605 28.54 1.58 -17.74
CA LEU A 605 27.37 2.09 -18.45
C LEU A 605 27.65 2.27 -19.94
N VAL A 606 28.76 2.93 -20.29
CA VAL A 606 29.19 3.11 -21.70
C VAL A 606 29.47 1.77 -22.36
N TRP A 607 30.01 0.80 -21.63
CA TRP A 607 30.16 -0.57 -22.13
C TRP A 607 28.79 -1.21 -22.40
N ALA A 608 27.82 -1.08 -21.49
CA ALA A 608 26.50 -1.68 -21.65
C ALA A 608 25.72 -1.06 -22.83
N GLU A 609 25.78 0.26 -23.03
CA GLU A 609 25.21 0.96 -24.18
C GLU A 609 25.83 0.55 -25.53
N ALA A 610 27.09 0.11 -25.54
CA ALA A 610 27.78 -0.29 -26.76
C ALA A 610 27.65 -1.79 -27.11
N HIS A 611 27.33 -2.66 -26.15
CA HIS A 611 27.41 -4.12 -26.33
C HIS A 611 26.12 -4.90 -26.07
N LEU A 612 25.15 -4.37 -25.32
CA LEU A 612 23.93 -5.10 -25.00
C LEU A 612 22.89 -5.06 -26.14
N ARG A 613 21.97 -6.04 -26.11
CA ARG A 613 20.94 -6.26 -27.12
C ARG A 613 19.91 -5.12 -27.17
N GLU A 614 19.45 -4.77 -28.36
CA GLU A 614 18.34 -3.84 -28.55
C GLU A 614 16.96 -4.50 -28.29
N PRO A 615 15.94 -3.72 -27.88
CA PRO A 615 16.05 -2.34 -27.39
C PRO A 615 16.73 -2.34 -26.01
N ARG A 616 17.61 -1.36 -25.75
CA ARG A 616 18.34 -1.29 -24.47
C ARG A 616 17.50 -0.72 -23.33
N ILE A 617 17.65 -1.32 -22.15
CA ILE A 617 16.99 -0.95 -20.89
C ILE A 617 17.97 -0.91 -19.71
N ASN A 618 19.16 -0.32 -19.91
CA ASN A 618 20.11 -0.10 -18.81
C ASN A 618 19.49 0.79 -17.72
N CYS A 619 19.70 0.44 -16.46
CA CYS A 619 19.11 1.09 -15.29
C CYS A 619 20.23 1.47 -14.31
N LEU A 620 20.60 2.76 -14.27
CA LEU A 620 21.66 3.30 -13.40
C LEU A 620 21.10 3.72 -12.05
N GLU A 621 21.53 3.05 -10.98
CA GLU A 621 21.30 3.47 -9.60
C GLU A 621 22.61 3.86 -8.93
N THR A 622 22.59 4.89 -8.08
CA THR A 622 23.62 5.08 -7.05
C THR A 622 22.96 5.32 -5.71
N TRP A 623 23.57 4.81 -4.64
CA TRP A 623 23.13 5.12 -3.28
C TRP A 623 23.62 6.49 -2.81
N TYR A 624 22.88 7.11 -1.90
CA TYR A 624 23.31 8.34 -1.23
C TYR A 624 24.59 8.15 -0.41
N ALA A 625 25.30 9.25 -0.13
CA ALA A 625 26.51 9.22 0.72
C ALA A 625 26.22 9.54 2.20
N LYS A 626 25.18 10.34 2.47
CA LYS A 626 24.72 10.76 3.80
C LYS A 626 23.20 10.69 3.93
N SER A 627 22.46 11.18 2.93
CA SER A 627 20.99 11.14 2.88
C SER A 627 20.44 11.45 1.48
N ARG A 628 19.14 11.25 1.29
CA ARG A 628 18.37 11.69 0.11
C ARG A 628 18.53 13.19 -0.24
N GLU A 629 18.99 14.02 0.71
CA GLU A 629 19.28 15.44 0.52
C GLU A 629 20.67 15.73 -0.10
N ASP A 630 21.46 14.71 -0.44
CA ASP A 630 22.71 14.86 -1.21
C ASP A 630 22.41 15.21 -2.69
N LEU A 631 21.71 16.33 -2.94
CA LEU A 631 21.15 16.68 -4.27
C LEU A 631 22.20 16.80 -5.38
N SER A 632 23.46 17.15 -5.05
CA SER A 632 24.58 17.14 -6.00
C SER A 632 24.85 15.73 -6.54
N LEU A 633 24.77 14.72 -5.67
CA LEU A 633 25.00 13.32 -6.01
C LEU A 633 23.83 12.79 -6.86
N MET A 634 22.59 13.11 -6.49
CA MET A 634 21.39 12.81 -7.29
C MET A 634 21.48 13.40 -8.70
N ARG A 635 21.88 14.68 -8.83
CA ARG A 635 22.07 15.32 -10.14
C ARG A 635 23.24 14.72 -10.91
N ALA A 636 24.36 14.40 -10.25
CA ALA A 636 25.49 13.72 -10.87
C ALA A 636 25.09 12.35 -11.45
N THR A 637 24.29 11.55 -10.73
CA THR A 637 23.78 10.25 -11.21
C THR A 637 22.84 10.43 -12.39
N THR A 638 21.87 11.33 -12.24
CA THR A 638 20.87 11.63 -13.28
C THR A 638 21.57 12.08 -14.56
N THR A 639 22.53 13.00 -14.46
CA THR A 639 23.22 13.57 -15.63
C THR A 639 24.31 12.68 -16.21
N LEU A 640 25.02 11.86 -15.40
CA LEU A 640 25.89 10.81 -15.93
C LEU A 640 25.09 9.88 -16.84
N GLY A 641 23.94 9.40 -16.37
CA GLY A 641 23.05 8.55 -17.16
C GLY A 641 22.55 9.25 -18.42
N LEU A 642 21.95 10.44 -18.31
CA LEU A 642 21.48 11.23 -19.46
C LEU A 642 22.58 11.46 -20.51
N THR A 643 23.81 11.78 -20.09
CA THR A 643 24.91 12.11 -21.01
C THR A 643 25.59 10.89 -21.61
N ARG A 644 25.51 9.71 -20.99
CA ARG A 644 26.20 8.49 -21.45
C ARG A 644 25.30 7.36 -21.95
N SER A 645 23.98 7.45 -21.76
CA SER A 645 23.03 6.35 -22.00
C SER A 645 21.63 6.87 -22.38
N ASN A 646 20.85 6.03 -23.06
CA ASN A 646 19.40 6.23 -23.22
C ASN A 646 18.58 5.50 -22.14
N GLY A 647 19.22 5.01 -21.08
CA GLY A 647 18.64 4.18 -20.03
C GLY A 647 17.82 4.93 -19.00
N TYR A 648 17.48 4.22 -17.94
CA TYR A 648 16.69 4.67 -16.80
C TYR A 648 17.58 5.02 -15.62
N LEU A 649 17.10 5.90 -14.75
CA LEU A 649 17.87 6.55 -13.70
C LEU A 649 17.20 6.35 -12.33
N LEU A 650 17.99 6.19 -11.26
CA LEU A 650 17.51 6.14 -9.89
C LEU A 650 18.58 6.66 -8.92
N PHE A 651 18.13 7.31 -7.84
CA PHE A 651 18.98 7.71 -6.72
C PHE A 651 18.26 7.28 -5.44
N ALA A 652 18.88 6.38 -4.68
CA ALA A 652 18.21 5.56 -3.68
C ALA A 652 18.98 5.48 -2.35
N ASP A 653 18.32 4.85 -1.39
CA ASP A 653 18.88 4.45 -0.11
C ASP A 653 19.90 3.31 -0.26
N PRO A 654 20.94 3.26 0.60
CA PRO A 654 21.85 2.13 0.67
C PRO A 654 21.25 0.94 1.47
N ASN A 655 21.39 -0.27 0.94
CA ASN A 655 20.85 -1.52 1.52
C ASN A 655 21.15 -1.76 3.02
N PRO A 656 22.33 -1.43 3.61
CA PRO A 656 22.62 -1.68 5.04
C PRO A 656 21.88 -0.74 6.04
N LEU A 657 20.65 -0.35 5.73
CA LEU A 657 19.74 0.39 6.61
C LEU A 657 18.73 -0.57 7.29
N PRO A 658 18.09 -0.15 8.41
CA PRO A 658 17.03 -0.92 9.07
C PRO A 658 15.64 -0.77 8.38
N THR A 659 15.61 -0.26 7.15
CA THR A 659 14.42 0.02 6.33
C THR A 659 14.33 -0.97 5.15
N SER A 660 13.30 -0.88 4.32
CA SER A 660 13.26 -1.63 3.07
C SER A 660 14.36 -1.16 2.11
N ASP A 661 14.77 -2.07 1.23
CA ASP A 661 15.86 -1.85 0.29
C ASP A 661 15.43 -0.95 -0.90
N HIS A 662 16.39 -0.28 -1.55
CA HIS A 662 16.18 0.58 -2.72
C HIS A 662 15.08 1.67 -2.58
N LEU A 663 14.73 2.10 -1.37
CA LEU A 663 13.77 3.19 -1.15
C LEU A 663 14.33 4.52 -1.68
N HIS A 664 13.47 5.39 -2.20
CA HIS A 664 13.85 6.68 -2.77
C HIS A 664 12.80 7.76 -2.54
N ASP A 665 13.15 8.98 -2.94
CA ASP A 665 12.23 10.10 -3.07
C ASP A 665 12.06 10.44 -4.56
N TRP A 666 10.90 11.00 -4.93
CA TRP A 666 10.74 11.62 -6.25
C TRP A 666 11.30 13.04 -6.21
N TYR A 667 12.36 13.29 -6.99
CA TYR A 667 12.99 14.60 -7.06
C TYR A 667 12.33 15.46 -8.15
N SER A 668 12.00 16.71 -7.86
CA SER A 668 11.46 17.65 -8.85
C SER A 668 12.41 17.89 -10.04
N PHE A 669 13.71 17.64 -9.86
CA PHE A 669 14.72 17.62 -10.92
C PHE A 669 14.43 16.60 -12.03
N TRP A 670 13.68 15.53 -11.73
CA TRP A 670 13.24 14.53 -12.71
C TRP A 670 11.98 14.95 -13.48
N ASP A 671 11.21 15.94 -13.01
CA ASP A 671 10.07 16.52 -13.73
C ASP A 671 10.53 17.43 -14.91
N ALA A 672 11.83 17.47 -15.22
CA ALA A 672 12.43 18.34 -16.23
C ALA A 672 12.15 17.86 -17.66
N ASP A 673 11.23 18.51 -18.38
CA ASP A 673 10.89 18.15 -19.75
C ASP A 673 12.04 18.45 -20.75
N LEU A 674 12.96 17.50 -20.93
CA LEU A 674 14.13 17.59 -21.82
C LEU A 674 13.84 17.02 -23.22
N GLY A 675 12.83 16.16 -23.34
CA GLY A 675 12.39 15.54 -24.59
C GLY A 675 13.32 14.43 -25.10
N LYS A 676 13.46 14.30 -26.42
CA LYS A 676 14.27 13.25 -27.07
C LYS A 676 15.75 13.62 -27.17
N PRO A 677 16.69 12.67 -27.03
CA PRO A 677 18.10 12.91 -27.34
C PRO A 677 18.31 13.19 -28.83
N ILE A 678 19.11 14.20 -29.15
CA ILE A 678 19.53 14.55 -30.52
C ILE A 678 20.93 13.99 -30.79
N SER A 679 21.83 14.07 -29.81
CA SER A 679 23.24 13.68 -29.95
C SER A 679 23.59 12.45 -29.10
N GLN A 680 24.81 11.93 -29.32
CA GLN A 680 25.55 11.22 -28.28
C GLN A 680 26.24 12.22 -27.33
N GLY A 681 26.66 11.80 -26.15
CA GLY A 681 27.37 12.67 -25.20
C GLY A 681 28.77 13.04 -25.67
N GLU A 682 29.02 14.34 -25.87
CA GLU A 682 30.34 14.89 -26.16
C GLU A 682 31.12 15.08 -24.85
N GLN A 683 32.29 14.43 -24.74
CA GLN A 683 33.21 14.68 -23.64
C GLN A 683 34.15 15.84 -23.98
N ARG A 684 34.14 16.86 -23.12
CA ARG A 684 34.88 18.11 -23.28
C ARG A 684 36.31 17.99 -22.74
N ALA A 685 37.16 18.95 -23.10
CA ALA A 685 38.58 19.00 -22.68
C ALA A 685 38.78 19.23 -21.17
N ASP A 686 37.78 19.79 -20.48
CA ASP A 686 37.71 19.92 -19.03
C ASP A 686 37.33 18.60 -18.30
N GLY A 687 36.91 17.58 -19.06
CA GLY A 687 36.46 16.28 -18.56
C GLY A 687 34.95 16.17 -18.31
N SER A 688 34.20 17.28 -18.37
CA SER A 688 32.74 17.27 -18.31
C SER A 688 32.12 16.69 -19.59
N VAL A 689 30.86 16.25 -19.51
CA VAL A 689 30.14 15.65 -20.63
C VAL A 689 28.88 16.48 -20.89
N LEU A 690 28.67 16.86 -22.15
CA LEU A 690 27.50 17.59 -22.64
C LEU A 690 26.69 16.68 -23.57
N ARG A 691 25.36 16.72 -23.49
CA ARG A 691 24.50 16.04 -24.47
C ARG A 691 23.30 16.89 -24.86
N GLU A 692 22.97 16.91 -26.15
CA GLU A 692 21.87 17.66 -26.73
C GLU A 692 20.59 16.84 -26.82
N PHE A 693 19.47 17.47 -26.47
CA PHE A 693 18.11 16.94 -26.53
C PHE A 693 17.17 17.99 -27.15
N THR A 694 15.97 17.59 -27.56
CA THR A 694 15.03 18.45 -28.31
C THR A 694 14.58 19.73 -27.59
N LYS A 695 14.71 19.82 -26.27
CA LYS A 695 14.27 20.97 -25.46
C LYS A 695 15.43 21.64 -24.69
N GLY A 696 16.65 21.12 -24.80
CA GLY A 696 17.79 21.59 -24.00
C GLY A 696 18.98 20.64 -23.96
N TYR A 697 19.81 20.78 -22.92
CA TYR A 697 21.02 19.98 -22.74
C TYR A 697 21.08 19.34 -21.35
N ALA A 698 21.73 18.18 -21.24
CA ALA A 698 22.23 17.64 -19.98
C ALA A 698 23.74 17.87 -19.87
N VAL A 699 24.22 18.25 -18.68
CA VAL A 699 25.65 18.39 -18.37
C VAL A 699 26.01 17.60 -17.13
N TYR A 700 27.01 16.73 -17.24
CA TYR A 700 27.62 16.00 -16.13
C TYR A 700 29.04 16.51 -15.87
N ASN A 701 29.38 16.81 -14.61
CA ASN A 701 30.75 17.13 -14.19
C ASN A 701 31.30 16.03 -13.25
N PRO A 702 32.29 15.24 -13.69
CA PRO A 702 32.87 14.18 -12.86
C PRO A 702 33.65 14.73 -11.66
N PRO A 703 33.99 13.89 -10.66
CA PRO A 703 34.83 14.31 -9.53
C PRO A 703 36.16 14.91 -10.00
N GLY A 704 36.40 16.18 -9.68
CA GLY A 704 37.49 16.99 -10.24
C GLY A 704 37.41 18.45 -9.79
N GLU A 705 37.47 19.36 -10.75
CA GLU A 705 37.33 20.82 -10.56
C GLU A 705 35.95 21.29 -11.06
N THR A 706 35.53 22.50 -10.68
CA THR A 706 34.32 23.15 -11.20
C THR A 706 34.46 23.40 -12.70
N THR A 707 33.44 23.08 -13.50
CA THR A 707 33.42 23.30 -14.97
C THR A 707 32.49 24.45 -15.35
N THR A 708 32.77 25.11 -16.49
CA THR A 708 31.96 26.19 -17.04
C THR A 708 31.34 25.78 -18.38
N VAL A 709 30.02 25.63 -18.43
CA VAL A 709 29.27 25.49 -19.68
C VAL A 709 28.87 26.88 -20.20
N THR A 710 28.83 27.04 -21.52
CA THR A 710 28.34 28.28 -22.16
C THR A 710 27.56 27.95 -23.43
N PHE A 711 26.38 28.53 -23.54
CA PHE A 711 25.42 28.34 -24.62
C PHE A 711 25.33 29.61 -25.48
N THR A 712 24.94 29.46 -26.75
CA THR A 712 24.78 30.58 -27.70
C THR A 712 23.63 31.51 -27.30
N THR A 713 22.54 30.94 -26.76
CA THR A 713 21.39 31.67 -26.20
C THR A 713 21.26 31.42 -24.70
N PRO A 714 20.60 32.30 -23.93
CA PRO A 714 20.33 32.03 -22.53
C PRO A 714 19.48 30.77 -22.35
N HIS A 715 19.84 29.95 -21.37
CA HIS A 715 19.13 28.74 -20.93
C HIS A 715 18.76 28.89 -19.45
N ARG A 716 17.73 28.17 -19.01
CA ARG A 716 17.39 28.03 -17.58
C ARG A 716 18.07 26.78 -17.03
N ARG A 717 18.91 26.95 -16.01
CA ARG A 717 19.44 25.89 -15.16
C ARG A 717 18.30 25.31 -14.34
N TYR A 718 18.02 24.02 -14.44
CA TYR A 718 16.79 23.44 -13.88
C TYR A 718 16.85 23.29 -12.35
N SER A 719 18.02 23.07 -11.75
CA SER A 719 18.11 22.89 -10.28
C SER A 719 17.86 24.15 -9.44
N ASN A 720 17.89 25.35 -10.02
CA ASN A 720 17.75 26.62 -9.29
C ASN A 720 17.09 27.76 -10.10
N ASP A 721 16.48 27.43 -11.25
CA ASP A 721 15.84 28.34 -12.19
C ASP A 721 16.69 29.51 -12.71
N ALA A 722 18.01 29.50 -12.51
CA ALA A 722 18.89 30.58 -12.94
C ALA A 722 18.99 30.65 -14.48
N ILE A 723 18.73 31.83 -15.04
CA ILE A 723 18.80 32.09 -16.48
C ILE A 723 20.11 32.81 -16.82
N ALA A 724 20.95 32.20 -17.66
CA ALA A 724 22.18 32.78 -18.18
C ALA A 724 22.60 32.15 -19.52
N GLN A 725 23.60 32.72 -20.19
CA GLN A 725 24.34 32.01 -21.25
C GLN A 725 25.45 31.12 -20.69
N THR A 726 26.00 31.45 -19.52
CA THR A 726 27.16 30.80 -18.91
C THR A 726 26.80 30.32 -17.51
N HIS A 727 27.15 29.08 -17.18
CA HIS A 727 26.87 28.48 -15.87
C HIS A 727 28.05 27.65 -15.37
N GLU A 728 28.27 27.67 -14.06
CA GLU A 728 29.28 26.86 -13.37
C GLU A 728 28.63 25.62 -12.75
N ILE A 729 29.22 24.44 -12.96
CA ILE A 729 28.80 23.16 -12.39
C ILE A 729 29.91 22.64 -11.49
N GLU A 730 29.58 22.34 -10.24
CA GLU A 730 30.55 21.91 -9.23
C GLU A 730 31.11 20.50 -9.49
N PRO A 731 32.23 20.10 -8.85
CA PRO A 731 32.73 18.73 -8.94
C PRO A 731 31.71 17.74 -8.37
N LEU A 732 31.49 16.63 -9.09
CA LEU A 732 30.49 15.62 -8.68
C LEU A 732 29.08 16.23 -8.58
N ASP A 733 28.69 16.94 -9.64
CA ASP A 733 27.39 17.54 -9.84
C ASP A 733 26.99 17.45 -11.33
N GLY A 734 25.78 17.88 -11.66
CA GLY A 734 25.33 18.12 -13.02
C GLY A 734 24.12 19.02 -13.05
N ASP A 735 23.67 19.37 -14.25
CA ASP A 735 22.38 20.03 -14.41
C ASP A 735 21.69 19.75 -15.75
N ILE A 736 20.43 20.14 -15.82
CA ILE A 736 19.62 20.15 -17.03
C ILE A 736 19.40 21.62 -17.41
N PHE A 737 19.58 21.93 -18.70
CA PHE A 737 19.55 23.29 -19.23
C PHE A 737 18.49 23.41 -20.31
N ILE A 738 17.34 23.98 -19.98
CA ILE A 738 16.19 24.07 -20.90
C ILE A 738 16.22 25.41 -21.65
N ALA A 739 15.95 25.38 -22.95
CA ALA A 739 15.96 26.55 -23.82
C ALA A 739 14.71 27.44 -23.61
N ILE A 740 14.90 28.75 -23.49
CA ILE A 740 13.80 29.70 -23.22
C ILE A 740 12.79 29.78 -24.38
N SER A 741 13.24 29.47 -25.61
CA SER A 741 12.37 29.35 -26.79
C SER A 741 11.27 28.30 -26.62
N GLU A 742 11.52 27.26 -25.83
CA GLU A 742 10.57 26.17 -25.58
C GLU A 742 9.65 26.47 -24.39
N MET A 743 10.15 27.17 -23.36
CA MET A 743 9.31 27.65 -22.25
C MET A 743 8.19 28.60 -22.71
N THR A 744 8.49 29.39 -23.75
CA THR A 744 7.52 30.30 -24.38
C THR A 744 6.41 29.53 -25.14
N LYS A 745 6.60 28.23 -25.42
CA LYS A 745 5.55 27.35 -25.97
C LYS A 745 4.76 26.66 -24.86
N GLN A 746 5.44 26.11 -23.84
CA GLN A 746 4.78 25.45 -22.70
C GLN A 746 3.79 26.37 -21.97
N THR A 747 4.16 27.62 -21.72
CA THR A 747 3.28 28.61 -21.04
C THR A 747 2.02 28.99 -21.81
N ASN A 748 1.96 28.75 -23.12
CA ASN A 748 0.76 28.93 -23.95
C ASN A 748 -0.04 27.62 -24.13
N GLY A 749 0.47 26.48 -23.66
CA GLY A 749 -0.18 25.16 -23.76
C GLY A 749 -0.91 24.72 -22.49
N SER A 750 -0.59 25.28 -21.33
CA SER A 750 -1.18 24.91 -20.02
C SER A 750 -2.36 25.79 -19.59
N ALA A 751 -2.95 26.55 -20.51
CA ALA A 751 -4.01 27.53 -20.25
C ALA A 751 -5.28 27.29 -21.10
N HIS A 752 -5.65 26.01 -21.29
CA HIS A 752 -6.88 25.58 -21.95
C HIS A 752 -7.49 24.35 -21.25
#